data_AF-A0A537YET3-F1
#
_entry.id   AF-A0A537YET3-F1
#
_cell.length_a   1.000
_cell.length_b   1.000
_cell.length_c   1.000
_cell.angle_alpha   90.00
_cell.angle_beta   90.00
_cell.angle_gamma   90.00
#
_symmetry.space_group_name_H-M   'P 1'
#
loop_
_entity.id
_entity.type
_entity.pdbx_description
1 polymer ?
#
loop_
_entity_poly.entity_id
_entity_poly.type
_entity_poly.pdbx_seq_one_letter_code
_entity_poly.pdbx_strand_id
1 'polypeptide(L)'
;MPRSGGVYTRSSKESGRELRMTPQQRKRGMAPQAIELPKVDIAPDAVNVLEGSTFMVSDVRGDVQESTVAGFFHDDTRYLSRFVLTVDGAKLDPLTADNINYYSAAFYLTNPELPELKQRSFSVRRARFIGDGLTEEIWIKNHLDTPVRLRAQLLCAVDFADLFEVKSMDVEKQGTLRITPDEARTRLHYDYVNGTFRARAQIRSSAAGSVSDDGFLFDLSLEPRAEWSTKVDVLVHQNDEFLEPIHRAFADPEKEGELLLKKWRDEVPRLRSSWDLLHHVYRKSIVDLAALRLRTDFGKEEYFLPAAGLPWFMAIFGRDTIITSYQSLWVGPELVRGALHALAELQGKKVNDFKDEQPGKIPHELRFGELTALGLKPHSPYYGTCDATPLWLILLSEYWRFTHDDRCINELRKNAMAALAWIDQYGDADGDGYVEYKTRSSQGLDNQGWKDSGDGITFADGQIARAPIALAEIQGYVFDAKRRIAELAELVWKDDELAARLRRESAELAERFERDFWIDARGGYYALGLDKDKLLIDSKTSNMGHLLWSGIISEERASVIAKQLLGEDMFSGWGVRTLSTEDVAFNPIGYHTGTVWPHDNSIIAEGFMRYGLREEARTIIHAMLEASRFTGYRLPEAFAGYPKETNAFPVRYPTACSPQAWATAAPFLFMKTMLGIGVVDGKLVCDPLVHERFGHIVLHGLHAFGSHYDVIWDGMSGEVSETK
;
A
#
# COMPACT_ATOMS: atom_id res chain seq x y z
N MET A 1 -5.66 51.24 -56.40
CA MET A 1 -7.07 51.66 -56.26
C MET A 1 -7.86 51.01 -57.40
N PRO A 2 -9.09 50.51 -57.20
CA PRO A 2 -10.10 50.95 -56.22
C PRO A 2 -10.60 49.85 -55.27
N ARG A 3 -11.49 50.30 -54.36
CA ARG A 3 -12.19 49.62 -53.27
C ARG A 3 -13.38 48.78 -53.76
N SER A 4 -13.80 47.84 -52.90
CA SER A 4 -15.17 47.66 -52.35
C SER A 4 -15.80 46.27 -52.50
N GLY A 5 -16.38 45.81 -51.39
CA GLY A 5 -17.59 44.97 -51.36
C GLY A 5 -17.39 43.50 -51.02
N GLY A 6 -18.01 43.02 -49.93
CA GLY A 6 -18.35 41.61 -49.79
C GLY A 6 -18.35 41.05 -48.37
N VAL A 7 -19.44 41.30 -47.65
CA VAL A 7 -19.82 40.60 -46.41
C VAL A 7 -19.95 39.09 -46.67
N TYR A 8 -19.39 38.25 -45.79
CA TYR A 8 -19.84 36.87 -45.63
C TYR A 8 -19.98 36.52 -44.14
N THR A 9 -21.15 35.98 -43.86
CA THR A 9 -21.74 35.53 -42.61
C THR A 9 -20.92 34.44 -41.92
N ARG A 10 -20.77 34.56 -40.58
CA ARG A 10 -20.29 33.48 -39.72
C ARG A 10 -21.39 32.43 -39.57
N SER A 11 -21.19 31.27 -40.20
CA SER A 11 -21.84 30.02 -39.81
C SER A 11 -21.10 29.45 -38.59
N SER A 12 -21.83 29.25 -37.50
CA SER A 12 -21.39 28.51 -36.32
C SER A 12 -20.99 27.08 -36.71
N LYS A 13 -19.75 26.70 -36.40
CA LYS A 13 -19.34 25.31 -36.27
C LYS A 13 -18.66 25.18 -34.90
N GLU A 14 -19.19 24.27 -34.10
CA GLU A 14 -18.60 23.76 -32.86
C GLU A 14 -17.15 23.35 -33.15
N SER A 15 -16.20 23.97 -32.45
CA SER A 15 -14.78 23.69 -32.59
C SER A 15 -14.29 22.89 -31.39
N GLY A 16 -14.44 21.57 -31.43
CA GLY A 16 -13.64 20.68 -30.58
C GLY A 16 -12.19 20.70 -31.06
N ARG A 17 -11.24 20.86 -30.13
CA ARG A 17 -9.80 20.84 -30.45
C ARG A 17 -9.28 19.41 -30.35
N GLU A 18 -8.73 18.90 -31.45
CA GLU A 18 -8.10 17.57 -31.50
C GLU A 18 -6.58 17.76 -31.36
N LEU A 19 -6.01 17.30 -30.25
CA LEU A 19 -4.57 17.32 -30.01
C LEU A 19 -4.02 15.91 -30.28
N ARG A 20 -3.18 15.78 -31.30
CA ARG A 20 -2.35 14.58 -31.49
C ARG A 20 -1.06 14.76 -30.70
N MET A 21 -0.83 13.90 -29.70
CA MET A 21 0.46 13.85 -29.02
C MET A 21 1.46 13.09 -29.92
N THR A 22 2.59 13.72 -30.23
CA THR A 22 3.62 13.13 -31.11
C THR A 22 4.70 12.44 -30.28
N PRO A 23 5.11 11.19 -30.61
CA PRO A 23 6.14 10.47 -29.85
C PRO A 23 7.54 11.02 -30.12
N GLN A 24 8.40 11.11 -29.10
CA GLN A 24 9.84 11.24 -29.32
C GLN A 24 10.46 9.85 -29.47
N GLN A 25 10.90 9.51 -30.69
CA GLN A 25 11.57 8.24 -30.94
C GLN A 25 12.95 8.19 -30.27
N ARG A 26 13.09 7.40 -29.20
CA ARG A 26 14.39 6.86 -28.77
C ARG A 26 14.35 5.34 -28.73
N LYS A 27 15.21 4.70 -29.51
CA LYS A 27 15.55 3.28 -29.37
C LYS A 27 16.46 3.13 -28.15
N ARG A 28 15.97 2.50 -27.08
CA ARG A 28 16.82 1.90 -26.05
C ARG A 28 16.52 0.40 -26.00
N GLY A 29 17.56 -0.42 -26.01
CA GLY A 29 17.43 -1.84 -25.69
C GLY A 29 16.93 -1.96 -24.26
N MET A 30 15.88 -2.76 -24.05
CA MET A 30 15.32 -3.01 -22.73
C MET A 30 16.23 -4.00 -22.00
N ALA A 31 16.88 -3.51 -20.95
CA ALA A 31 17.41 -4.36 -19.89
C ALA A 31 16.24 -4.79 -18.97
N PRO A 32 16.37 -5.90 -18.22
CA PRO A 32 15.39 -6.31 -17.21
C PRO A 32 15.06 -5.15 -16.26
N GLN A 33 13.79 -5.05 -15.83
CA GLN A 33 13.29 -3.94 -15.02
C GLN A 33 13.11 -4.38 -13.56
N ALA A 34 13.91 -3.80 -12.68
CA ALA A 34 13.63 -3.73 -11.25
C ALA A 34 12.41 -2.83 -10.97
N ILE A 35 11.90 -2.81 -9.73
CA ILE A 35 11.12 -1.66 -9.27
C ILE A 35 12.03 -0.42 -9.36
N GLU A 36 11.87 0.36 -10.44
CA GLU A 36 12.47 1.69 -10.51
C GLU A 36 11.78 2.55 -9.45
N LEU A 37 12.55 2.96 -8.44
CA LEU A 37 12.07 3.89 -7.43
C LEU A 37 11.54 5.15 -8.12
N PRO A 38 10.33 5.63 -7.77
CA PRO A 38 9.75 6.78 -8.43
C PRO A 38 10.66 7.99 -8.21
N LYS A 39 10.81 8.81 -9.26
CA LYS A 39 11.52 10.09 -9.12
C LYS A 39 10.77 10.95 -8.10
N VAL A 40 11.47 11.37 -7.05
CA VAL A 40 10.88 12.07 -5.90
C VAL A 40 10.59 13.52 -6.26
N ASP A 41 9.31 13.88 -6.29
CA ASP A 41 8.85 15.28 -6.28
C ASP A 41 7.58 15.46 -5.43
N ILE A 42 7.34 14.58 -4.45
CA ILE A 42 6.28 14.75 -3.44
C ILE A 42 6.90 15.42 -2.23
N ALA A 43 6.40 16.60 -1.90
CA ALA A 43 6.87 17.33 -0.72
C ALA A 43 6.58 16.53 0.57
N PRO A 44 7.44 16.61 1.60
CA PRO A 44 7.22 15.88 2.85
C PRO A 44 5.89 16.22 3.55
N ASP A 45 5.39 17.43 3.32
CA ASP A 45 4.13 17.97 3.84
C ASP A 45 2.94 17.80 2.87
N ALA A 46 3.08 16.96 1.83
CA ALA A 46 1.98 16.66 0.93
C ALA A 46 0.73 16.15 1.67
N VAL A 47 -0.43 16.61 1.23
CA VAL A 47 -1.73 16.23 1.77
C VAL A 47 -2.35 15.20 0.83
N ASN A 48 -2.66 14.04 1.38
CA ASN A 48 -3.16 12.91 0.61
C ASN A 48 -4.54 12.47 1.11
N VAL A 49 -5.48 12.27 0.19
CA VAL A 49 -6.82 11.74 0.49
C VAL A 49 -7.10 10.56 -0.43
N LEU A 50 -7.81 9.55 0.06
CA LEU A 50 -8.08 8.32 -0.69
C LEU A 50 -9.40 7.67 -0.26
N GLU A 51 -9.99 6.86 -1.14
CA GLU A 51 -11.05 5.91 -0.85
C GLU A 51 -11.06 4.86 -1.97
N GLY A 52 -10.90 3.58 -1.63
CA GLY A 52 -10.78 2.51 -2.62
C GLY A 52 -9.58 2.72 -3.56
N SER A 53 -9.79 2.63 -4.87
CA SER A 53 -8.77 2.89 -5.89
C SER A 53 -8.64 4.36 -6.29
N THR A 54 -9.48 5.24 -5.72
CA THR A 54 -9.47 6.68 -6.00
C THR A 54 -8.66 7.43 -4.95
N PHE A 55 -7.74 8.30 -5.39
CA PHE A 55 -6.96 9.11 -4.47
C PHE A 55 -6.46 10.41 -5.08
N MET A 56 -6.05 11.34 -4.23
CA MET A 56 -5.41 12.58 -4.64
C MET A 56 -4.21 12.91 -3.77
N VAL A 57 -3.10 13.26 -4.42
CA VAL A 57 -1.88 13.79 -3.80
C VAL A 57 -1.77 15.26 -4.21
N SER A 58 -1.59 16.16 -3.24
CA SER A 58 -1.37 17.59 -3.49
C SER A 58 -0.44 18.23 -2.47
N ASP A 59 0.06 19.43 -2.75
CA ASP A 59 0.81 20.20 -1.76
C ASP A 59 -0.08 20.74 -0.62
N VAL A 60 0.52 21.46 0.34
CA VAL A 60 -0.17 22.10 1.48
C VAL A 60 -1.15 23.21 1.09
N ARG A 61 -1.18 23.64 -0.18
CA ARG A 61 -2.18 24.58 -0.71
C ARG A 61 -3.41 23.85 -1.22
N GLY A 62 -3.30 22.53 -1.40
CA GLY A 62 -4.22 21.71 -2.17
C GLY A 62 -3.90 21.75 -3.67
N ASP A 63 -2.76 22.29 -4.08
CA ASP A 63 -2.43 22.41 -5.50
C ASP A 63 -1.76 21.14 -6.05
N VAL A 64 -2.09 20.82 -7.29
CA VAL A 64 -1.36 19.85 -8.12
C VAL A 64 -0.65 20.63 -9.22
N GLN A 65 0.68 20.63 -9.19
CA GLN A 65 1.51 21.31 -10.18
C GLN A 65 1.80 20.36 -11.36
N GLU A 66 1.87 20.91 -12.57
CA GLU A 66 2.32 20.17 -13.75
C GLU A 66 3.74 19.64 -13.57
N SER A 67 4.09 18.58 -14.30
CA SER A 67 5.43 17.96 -14.27
C SER A 67 5.86 17.40 -12.90
N THR A 68 4.91 17.24 -11.97
CA THR A 68 5.11 16.51 -10.71
C THR A 68 4.44 15.13 -10.80
N VAL A 69 4.71 14.28 -9.82
CA VAL A 69 3.99 13.00 -9.66
C VAL A 69 2.64 13.16 -8.94
N ALA A 70 2.33 14.36 -8.42
CA ALA A 70 1.06 14.64 -7.78
C ALA A 70 -0.10 14.58 -8.80
N GLY A 71 -1.32 14.44 -8.29
CA GLY A 71 -2.49 14.30 -9.14
C GLY A 71 -3.70 13.70 -8.45
N PHE A 72 -4.81 13.69 -9.18
CA PHE A 72 -6.01 12.91 -8.86
C PHE A 72 -6.03 11.66 -9.72
N PHE A 73 -6.18 10.51 -9.08
CA PHE A 73 -6.04 9.19 -9.69
C PHE A 73 -7.27 8.33 -9.42
N HIS A 74 -7.59 7.46 -10.37
CA HIS A 74 -8.58 6.41 -10.24
C HIS A 74 -8.16 5.24 -11.14
N ASP A 75 -8.22 4.01 -10.63
CA ASP A 75 -7.84 2.77 -11.35
C ASP A 75 -6.53 2.88 -12.14
N ASP A 76 -5.44 3.21 -11.43
CA ASP A 76 -4.07 3.39 -11.97
C ASP A 76 -3.92 4.49 -13.07
N THR A 77 -4.92 5.36 -13.24
CA THR A 77 -4.90 6.44 -14.24
C THR A 77 -4.96 7.81 -13.58
N ARG A 78 -4.09 8.75 -13.99
CA ARG A 78 -4.12 10.14 -13.53
C ARG A 78 -5.13 10.97 -14.30
N TYR A 79 -6.22 11.36 -13.63
CA TYR A 79 -7.29 12.17 -14.20
C TYR A 79 -7.03 13.67 -14.09
N LEU A 80 -6.31 14.14 -13.07
CA LEU A 80 -5.83 15.53 -13.01
C LEU A 80 -4.31 15.56 -12.86
N SER A 81 -3.64 16.12 -13.85
CA SER A 81 -2.20 16.42 -13.84
C SER A 81 -1.90 17.86 -13.42
N ARG A 82 -2.93 18.72 -13.38
CA ARG A 82 -2.87 20.07 -12.82
C ARG A 82 -4.18 20.42 -12.14
N PHE A 83 -4.08 21.03 -10.97
CA PHE A 83 -5.21 21.56 -10.21
C PHE A 83 -4.71 22.68 -9.29
N VAL A 84 -4.61 23.91 -9.82
CA VAL A 84 -3.94 25.04 -9.13
C VAL A 84 -4.90 26.21 -8.95
N LEU A 85 -5.07 26.67 -7.71
CA LEU A 85 -5.87 27.86 -7.40
C LEU A 85 -4.98 29.09 -7.27
N THR A 86 -5.26 30.13 -8.07
CA THR A 86 -4.60 31.44 -7.97
C THR A 86 -5.64 32.55 -7.81
N VAL A 87 -5.23 33.66 -7.18
CA VAL A 87 -6.04 34.88 -7.10
C VAL A 87 -5.19 36.05 -7.58
N ASP A 88 -5.69 36.81 -8.55
CA ASP A 88 -4.98 37.88 -9.25
C ASP A 88 -3.60 37.43 -9.78
N GLY A 89 -3.51 36.17 -10.23
CA GLY A 89 -2.30 35.55 -10.76
C GLY A 89 -1.27 35.13 -9.71
N ALA A 90 -1.52 35.38 -8.42
CA ALA A 90 -0.63 35.01 -7.34
C ALA A 90 -1.00 33.64 -6.72
N LYS A 91 0.03 32.92 -6.26
CA LYS A 91 -0.14 31.75 -5.37
C LYS A 91 -0.56 32.24 -3.99
N LEU A 92 -1.47 31.52 -3.35
CA LEU A 92 -1.94 31.83 -2.00
C LEU A 92 -0.92 31.33 -0.96
N ASP A 93 -0.79 32.01 0.17
CA ASP A 93 0.05 31.61 1.31
C ASP A 93 -0.69 30.60 2.21
N PRO A 94 -0.03 29.54 2.72
CA PRO A 94 -0.69 28.51 3.48
C PRO A 94 -0.73 28.91 4.96
N LEU A 95 -1.88 28.84 5.60
CA LEU A 95 -2.00 28.98 7.05
C LEU A 95 -1.93 27.61 7.72
N THR A 96 -2.74 26.66 7.26
CA THR A 96 -2.77 25.28 7.73
C THR A 96 -3.47 24.41 6.69
N ALA A 97 -3.02 23.17 6.53
CA ALA A 97 -3.76 22.15 5.82
C ALA A 97 -3.68 20.84 6.60
N ASP A 98 -4.76 20.07 6.60
CA ASP A 98 -4.78 18.77 7.28
C ASP A 98 -5.86 17.85 6.69
N ASN A 99 -5.68 16.55 6.91
CA ASN A 99 -6.71 15.55 6.69
C ASN A 99 -7.76 15.64 7.79
N ILE A 100 -9.04 15.73 7.39
CA ILE A 100 -10.16 15.65 8.34
C ILE A 100 -10.58 14.20 8.55
N ASN A 101 -10.66 13.44 7.44
CA ASN A 101 -10.82 11.98 7.41
C ASN A 101 -9.90 11.41 6.31
N TYR A 102 -9.85 10.08 6.14
CA TYR A 102 -9.03 9.47 5.09
C TYR A 102 -9.46 9.89 3.67
N TYR A 103 -10.75 10.17 3.47
CA TYR A 103 -11.33 10.63 2.20
C TYR A 103 -11.49 12.15 2.08
N SER A 104 -11.08 12.95 3.08
CA SER A 104 -11.30 14.42 3.06
C SER A 104 -10.20 15.25 3.71
N ALA A 105 -9.99 16.46 3.18
CA ALA A 105 -8.98 17.40 3.65
C ALA A 105 -9.49 18.85 3.65
N ALA A 106 -8.92 19.67 4.52
CA ALA A 106 -9.19 21.10 4.58
C ALA A 106 -7.90 21.90 4.38
N PHE A 107 -7.98 22.99 3.63
CA PHE A 107 -6.88 23.91 3.38
C PHE A 107 -7.31 25.33 3.73
N TYR A 108 -6.55 25.99 4.58
CA TYR A 108 -6.77 27.36 5.02
C TYR A 108 -5.62 28.22 4.51
N LEU A 109 -5.93 29.16 3.63
CA LEU A 109 -4.96 29.95 2.89
C LEU A 109 -5.30 31.45 2.99
N THR A 110 -4.36 32.29 2.59
CA THR A 110 -4.55 33.74 2.52
C THR A 110 -3.75 34.34 1.38
N ASN A 111 -3.96 35.62 1.09
CA ASN A 111 -3.25 36.29 0.01
C ASN A 111 -1.87 36.79 0.45
N PRO A 112 -0.87 36.70 -0.44
CA PRO A 112 0.40 37.41 -0.27
C PRO A 112 0.18 38.92 -0.49
N GLU A 113 1.25 39.72 -0.43
CA GLU A 113 1.19 41.12 -0.87
C GLU A 113 0.86 41.19 -2.38
N LEU A 114 -0.19 41.94 -2.73
CA LEU A 114 -0.66 42.16 -4.10
C LEU A 114 -0.58 43.66 -4.47
N PRO A 115 -0.58 44.05 -5.75
CA PRO A 115 -0.39 45.44 -6.19
C PRO A 115 -1.31 46.49 -5.54
N GLU A 116 -2.51 46.09 -5.09
CA GLU A 116 -3.49 46.99 -4.45
C GLU A 116 -4.06 46.43 -3.14
N LEU A 117 -3.60 45.27 -2.69
CA LEU A 117 -4.09 44.60 -1.48
C LEU A 117 -2.92 44.14 -0.63
N LYS A 118 -2.93 44.55 0.63
CA LYS A 118 -1.95 44.09 1.61
C LYS A 118 -2.07 42.58 1.81
N GLN A 119 -0.99 41.94 2.21
CA GLN A 119 -1.03 40.55 2.68
C GLN A 119 -2.13 40.35 3.72
N ARG A 120 -2.80 39.20 3.69
CA ARG A 120 -3.85 38.82 4.66
C ARG A 120 -5.12 39.69 4.64
N SER A 121 -5.43 40.30 3.51
CA SER A 121 -6.67 41.07 3.29
C SER A 121 -7.89 40.17 3.03
N PHE A 122 -7.69 38.97 2.51
CA PHE A 122 -8.74 37.96 2.34
C PHE A 122 -8.24 36.56 2.75
N SER A 123 -9.17 35.69 3.12
CA SER A 123 -8.89 34.27 3.37
C SER A 123 -9.51 33.41 2.27
N VAL A 124 -8.83 32.32 1.95
CA VAL A 124 -9.34 31.27 1.08
C VAL A 124 -9.44 29.98 1.89
N ARG A 125 -10.57 29.30 1.79
CA ARG A 125 -10.75 27.95 2.34
C ARG A 125 -10.99 27.00 1.18
N ARG A 126 -10.38 25.81 1.23
CA ARG A 126 -10.71 24.69 0.34
C ARG A 126 -11.11 23.49 1.20
N ALA A 127 -12.16 22.79 0.81
CA ALA A 127 -12.58 21.54 1.42
C ALA A 127 -12.66 20.47 0.32
N ARG A 128 -11.87 19.42 0.45
CA ARG A 128 -11.72 18.37 -0.55
C ARG A 128 -12.33 17.07 -0.06
N PHE A 129 -13.00 16.36 -0.95
CA PHE A 129 -13.59 15.05 -0.72
C PHE A 129 -13.34 14.12 -1.91
N ILE A 130 -12.91 12.88 -1.64
CA ILE A 130 -12.65 11.83 -2.63
C ILE A 130 -13.60 10.65 -2.38
N GLY A 131 -14.01 9.99 -3.45
CA GLY A 131 -14.72 8.71 -3.46
C GLY A 131 -14.83 8.21 -4.90
N ASP A 132 -16.06 8.15 -5.42
CA ASP A 132 -16.39 7.93 -6.83
C ASP A 132 -16.18 9.19 -7.70
N GLY A 133 -15.03 9.85 -7.52
CA GLY A 133 -14.72 11.16 -8.08
C GLY A 133 -14.08 12.08 -7.05
N LEU A 134 -14.00 13.36 -7.40
CA LEU A 134 -13.48 14.42 -6.53
C LEU A 134 -14.51 15.55 -6.42
N THR A 135 -14.79 15.98 -5.21
CA THR A 135 -15.47 17.25 -4.91
C THR A 135 -14.47 18.19 -4.24
N GLU A 136 -14.39 19.44 -4.70
CA GLU A 136 -13.75 20.52 -3.97
C GLU A 136 -14.64 21.74 -3.81
N GLU A 137 -14.83 22.19 -2.58
CA GLU A 137 -15.53 23.42 -2.26
C GLU A 137 -14.52 24.51 -1.90
N ILE A 138 -14.65 25.68 -2.51
CA ILE A 138 -13.73 26.82 -2.39
C ILE A 138 -14.52 28.02 -1.88
N TRP A 139 -14.01 28.69 -0.84
CA TRP A 139 -14.55 29.93 -0.32
C TRP A 139 -13.48 31.03 -0.34
N ILE A 140 -13.87 32.25 -0.71
CA ILE A 140 -13.03 33.44 -0.66
C ILE A 140 -13.78 34.52 0.13
N LYS A 141 -13.18 34.97 1.24
CA LYS A 141 -13.79 35.95 2.15
C LYS A 141 -12.96 37.21 2.26
N ASN A 142 -13.58 38.35 1.98
CA ASN A 142 -13.01 39.66 2.19
C ASN A 142 -12.98 40.00 3.70
N HIS A 143 -11.83 40.35 4.26
CA HIS A 143 -11.71 40.77 5.66
C HIS A 143 -11.60 42.29 5.84
N LEU A 144 -11.56 43.04 4.74
CA LEU A 144 -11.51 44.49 4.77
C LEU A 144 -12.89 45.10 5.07
N ASP A 145 -12.86 46.37 5.47
CA ASP A 145 -14.02 47.26 5.58
C ASP A 145 -14.34 47.97 4.26
N THR A 146 -13.62 47.63 3.19
CA THR A 146 -13.78 48.19 1.84
C THR A 146 -14.08 47.07 0.82
N PRO A 147 -14.82 47.36 -0.27
CA PRO A 147 -15.04 46.40 -1.33
C PRO A 147 -13.73 46.02 -2.03
N VAL A 148 -13.62 44.76 -2.45
CA VAL A 148 -12.46 44.27 -3.23
C VAL A 148 -12.93 43.63 -4.53
N ARG A 149 -12.14 43.80 -5.59
CA ARG A 149 -12.30 43.08 -6.84
C ARG A 149 -11.15 42.11 -6.99
N LEU A 150 -11.48 40.85 -7.19
CA LEU A 150 -10.52 39.75 -7.25
C LEU A 150 -10.80 38.90 -8.48
N ARG A 151 -9.75 38.37 -9.09
CA ARG A 151 -9.84 37.37 -10.15
C ARG A 151 -9.35 36.03 -9.64
N ALA A 152 -10.28 35.14 -9.32
CA ALA A 152 -9.93 33.77 -8.92
C ALA A 152 -9.85 32.87 -10.15
N GLN A 153 -8.75 32.13 -10.30
CA GLN A 153 -8.53 31.19 -11.39
C GLN A 153 -8.20 29.81 -10.84
N LEU A 154 -8.99 28.81 -11.23
CA LEU A 154 -8.72 27.40 -10.98
C LEU A 154 -8.24 26.78 -12.28
N LEU A 155 -6.94 26.47 -12.34
CA LEU A 155 -6.28 25.89 -13.48
C LEU A 155 -6.39 24.36 -13.44
N CYS A 156 -6.88 23.75 -14.52
CA CYS A 156 -7.09 22.31 -14.60
C CYS A 156 -6.41 21.74 -15.86
N ALA A 157 -5.75 20.59 -15.73
CA ALA A 157 -5.26 19.82 -16.86
C ALA A 157 -5.41 18.33 -16.58
N VAL A 158 -5.61 17.56 -17.65
CA VAL A 158 -5.69 16.10 -17.64
C VAL A 158 -4.64 15.55 -18.59
N ASP A 159 -4.07 14.39 -18.27
CA ASP A 159 -3.18 13.65 -19.18
C ASP A 159 -3.54 12.17 -19.34
N PHE A 160 -4.39 11.63 -18.44
CA PHE A 160 -4.73 10.22 -18.39
C PHE A 160 -3.49 9.32 -18.36
N ALA A 161 -2.42 9.81 -17.72
CA ALA A 161 -1.17 9.07 -17.60
C ALA A 161 -1.40 7.79 -16.79
N ASP A 162 -0.86 6.68 -17.28
CA ASP A 162 -0.79 5.43 -16.52
C ASP A 162 0.17 5.61 -15.34
N LEU A 163 -0.11 4.98 -14.21
CA LEU A 163 0.72 5.08 -13.00
C LEU A 163 2.21 4.75 -13.26
N PHE A 164 2.52 3.83 -14.17
CA PHE A 164 3.91 3.52 -14.54
C PHE A 164 4.60 4.68 -15.29
N GLU A 165 3.86 5.40 -16.13
CA GLU A 165 4.36 6.62 -16.80
C GLU A 165 4.60 7.74 -15.78
N VAL A 166 3.71 7.88 -14.79
CA VAL A 166 3.86 8.87 -13.71
C VAL A 166 5.08 8.56 -12.84
N LYS A 167 5.28 7.30 -12.42
CA LYS A 167 6.43 6.88 -11.58
C LYS A 167 7.77 7.16 -12.25
N SER A 168 7.89 6.89 -13.55
CA SER A 168 9.10 7.12 -14.33
C SER A 168 9.29 8.60 -14.73
N MET A 169 8.26 9.43 -14.54
CA MET A 169 8.12 10.79 -15.08
C MET A 169 8.37 10.83 -16.59
N ASP A 170 7.88 9.82 -17.29
CA ASP A 170 8.00 9.65 -18.74
C ASP A 170 6.61 9.41 -19.32
N VAL A 171 5.84 10.50 -19.45
CA VAL A 171 4.46 10.47 -19.93
C VAL A 171 4.43 10.69 -21.43
N GLU A 172 4.21 9.62 -22.19
CA GLU A 172 4.15 9.64 -23.66
C GLU A 172 2.85 9.02 -24.17
N LYS A 173 1.77 9.80 -24.19
CA LYS A 173 0.47 9.31 -24.67
C LYS A 173 0.46 9.14 -26.19
N GLN A 174 -0.01 7.99 -26.65
CA GLN A 174 -0.18 7.65 -28.07
C GLN A 174 -1.62 7.87 -28.57
N GLY A 175 -2.57 8.03 -27.65
CA GLY A 175 -3.98 8.20 -27.97
C GLY A 175 -4.35 9.59 -28.47
N THR A 176 -5.64 9.78 -28.74
CA THR A 176 -6.22 11.07 -29.11
C THR A 176 -7.00 11.63 -27.94
N LEU A 177 -6.62 12.84 -27.50
CA LEU A 177 -7.35 13.61 -26.49
C LEU A 177 -8.22 14.67 -27.17
N ARG A 178 -9.51 14.66 -26.83
CA ARG A 178 -10.48 15.69 -27.23
C ARG A 178 -10.97 16.44 -26.00
N ILE A 179 -11.03 17.76 -26.12
CA ILE A 179 -11.52 18.66 -25.08
C ILE A 179 -12.73 19.38 -25.64
N THR A 180 -13.86 19.25 -24.95
CA THR A 180 -15.12 19.88 -25.36
C THR A 180 -15.68 20.67 -24.17
N PRO A 181 -15.66 22.02 -24.20
CA PRO A 181 -16.41 22.80 -23.22
C PRO A 181 -17.91 22.68 -23.50
N ASP A 182 -18.76 22.74 -22.47
CA ASP A 182 -20.20 22.86 -22.67
C ASP A 182 -20.59 24.26 -23.19
N GLU A 183 -21.78 24.36 -23.82
CA GLU A 183 -22.29 25.64 -24.35
C GLU A 183 -22.38 26.73 -23.28
N ALA A 184 -22.69 26.35 -22.04
CA ALA A 184 -22.81 27.23 -20.88
C ALA A 184 -21.45 27.65 -20.28
N ARG A 185 -20.33 27.04 -20.71
CA ARG A 185 -19.00 27.25 -20.14
C ARG A 185 -18.95 27.08 -18.63
N THR A 186 -19.62 26.03 -18.15
CA THR A 186 -19.59 25.58 -16.75
C THR A 186 -18.97 24.20 -16.61
N ARG A 187 -18.65 23.53 -17.73
CA ARG A 187 -18.16 22.16 -17.76
C ARG A 187 -17.05 21.99 -18.80
N LEU A 188 -16.04 21.21 -18.44
CA LEU A 188 -14.98 20.74 -19.34
C LEU A 188 -15.10 19.23 -19.48
N HIS A 189 -15.33 18.75 -20.69
CA HIS A 189 -15.30 17.33 -21.04
C HIS A 189 -13.98 16.96 -21.67
N TYR A 190 -13.40 15.86 -21.18
CA TYR A 190 -12.17 15.29 -21.71
C TYR A 190 -12.46 13.86 -22.15
N ASP A 191 -12.12 13.54 -23.40
CA ASP A 191 -12.26 12.22 -24.00
C ASP A 191 -10.91 11.76 -24.53
N TYR A 192 -10.34 10.72 -23.93
CA TYR A 192 -9.12 10.09 -24.38
C TYR A 192 -9.38 8.68 -24.89
N VAL A 193 -8.86 8.38 -26.09
CA VAL A 193 -8.97 7.06 -26.72
C VAL A 193 -7.63 6.63 -27.28
N ASN A 194 -7.20 5.42 -26.91
CA ASN A 194 -6.04 4.74 -27.48
C ASN A 194 -6.36 3.26 -27.69
N GLY A 195 -6.51 2.82 -28.94
CA GLY A 195 -6.92 1.44 -29.24
C GLY A 195 -8.25 1.10 -28.55
N THR A 196 -8.22 0.10 -27.67
CA THR A 196 -9.38 -0.33 -26.87
C THR A 196 -9.52 0.42 -25.55
N PHE A 197 -8.47 1.13 -25.10
CA PHE A 197 -8.49 1.89 -23.87
C PHE A 197 -9.23 3.23 -24.06
N ARG A 198 -10.08 3.55 -23.09
CA ARG A 198 -10.86 4.79 -23.06
C ARG A 198 -10.85 5.35 -21.65
N ALA A 199 -10.57 6.64 -21.53
CA ALA A 199 -10.68 7.38 -20.28
C ALA A 199 -11.41 8.69 -20.55
N ARG A 200 -12.32 9.07 -19.66
CA ARG A 200 -13.06 10.34 -19.77
C ARG A 200 -13.13 11.03 -18.43
N ALA A 201 -13.01 12.35 -18.45
CA ALA A 201 -13.17 13.18 -17.26
C ALA A 201 -14.17 14.28 -17.54
N GLN A 202 -14.94 14.66 -16.52
CA GLN A 202 -15.76 15.85 -16.57
C GLN A 202 -15.51 16.73 -15.35
N ILE A 203 -15.14 17.98 -15.58
CA ILE A 203 -14.97 18.97 -14.51
C ILE A 203 -16.14 19.96 -14.58
N ARG A 204 -16.85 20.16 -13.47
CA ARG A 204 -18.04 21.03 -13.38
C ARG A 204 -17.86 22.03 -12.25
N SER A 205 -18.26 23.29 -12.46
CA SER A 205 -18.34 24.30 -11.40
C SER A 205 -19.78 24.68 -11.10
N SER A 206 -20.12 24.91 -9.82
CA SER A 206 -21.44 25.38 -9.40
C SER A 206 -21.62 26.89 -9.57
N ALA A 207 -20.53 27.66 -9.61
CA ALA A 207 -20.57 29.10 -9.84
C ALA A 207 -20.49 29.41 -11.33
N ALA A 208 -21.22 30.43 -11.77
CA ALA A 208 -21.04 30.98 -13.11
C ALA A 208 -19.67 31.66 -13.20
N GLY A 209 -18.86 31.21 -14.14
CA GLY A 209 -17.56 31.79 -14.48
C GLY A 209 -17.32 31.66 -15.97
N SER A 210 -16.24 32.25 -16.48
CA SER A 210 -15.80 31.93 -17.84
C SER A 210 -14.90 30.69 -17.79
N VAL A 211 -15.27 29.64 -18.53
CA VAL A 211 -14.38 28.51 -18.80
C VAL A 211 -13.47 28.82 -19.98
N SER A 212 -12.19 28.52 -19.81
CA SER A 212 -11.19 28.42 -20.87
C SER A 212 -10.67 26.99 -20.97
N ASP A 213 -9.89 26.68 -22.00
CA ASP A 213 -9.26 25.36 -22.18
C ASP A 213 -8.44 24.93 -20.95
N ASP A 214 -7.92 25.91 -20.19
CA ASP A 214 -7.05 25.69 -19.03
C ASP A 214 -7.76 25.73 -17.66
N GLY A 215 -9.10 25.79 -17.62
CA GLY A 215 -9.88 25.74 -16.36
C GLY A 215 -10.95 26.83 -16.21
N PHE A 216 -11.17 27.29 -14.97
CA PHE A 216 -12.25 28.21 -14.60
C PHE A 216 -11.72 29.57 -14.14
N LEU A 217 -12.37 30.64 -14.59
CA LEU A 217 -12.09 32.01 -14.17
C LEU A 217 -13.35 32.65 -13.58
N PHE A 218 -13.19 33.25 -12.40
CA PHE A 218 -14.24 33.95 -11.68
C PHE A 218 -13.79 35.39 -11.40
N ASP A 219 -14.46 36.37 -12.01
CA ASP A 219 -14.30 37.78 -11.66
C ASP A 219 -15.25 38.11 -10.51
N LEU A 220 -14.68 38.36 -9.33
CA LEU A 220 -15.41 38.54 -8.07
C LEU A 220 -15.43 40.01 -7.66
N SER A 221 -16.59 40.49 -7.22
CA SER A 221 -16.74 41.78 -6.53
C SER A 221 -17.31 41.50 -5.15
N LEU A 222 -16.46 41.56 -4.12
CA LEU A 222 -16.83 41.24 -2.75
C LEU A 222 -16.98 42.52 -1.94
N GLU A 223 -18.18 42.76 -1.44
CA GLU A 223 -18.45 43.81 -0.46
C GLU A 223 -17.63 43.61 0.83
N PRO A 224 -17.51 44.63 1.69
CA PRO A 224 -16.88 44.49 3.00
C PRO A 224 -17.44 43.28 3.75
N ARG A 225 -16.56 42.41 4.24
CA ARG A 225 -16.91 41.17 4.98
C ARG A 225 -17.69 40.11 4.20
N ALA A 226 -17.96 40.31 2.91
CA ALA A 226 -18.66 39.35 2.07
C ALA A 226 -17.78 38.12 1.77
N GLU A 227 -18.46 37.01 1.49
CA GLU A 227 -17.86 35.74 1.10
C GLU A 227 -18.46 35.26 -0.21
N TRP A 228 -17.62 34.67 -1.06
CA TRP A 228 -18.02 33.96 -2.26
C TRP A 228 -17.61 32.50 -2.15
N SER A 229 -18.39 31.61 -2.76
CA SER A 229 -18.03 30.19 -2.85
C SER A 229 -18.39 29.57 -4.18
N THR A 230 -17.67 28.49 -4.51
CA THR A 230 -18.01 27.56 -5.59
C THR A 230 -17.69 26.14 -5.17
N LYS A 231 -18.46 25.20 -5.69
CA LYS A 231 -18.13 23.78 -5.69
C LYS A 231 -17.61 23.37 -7.06
N VAL A 232 -16.61 22.50 -7.09
CA VAL A 232 -15.99 21.94 -8.29
C VAL A 232 -16.00 20.43 -8.19
N ASP A 233 -16.74 19.78 -9.09
CA ASP A 233 -16.85 18.32 -9.17
C ASP A 233 -16.01 17.81 -10.34
N VAL A 234 -15.25 16.75 -10.13
CA VAL A 234 -14.45 16.04 -11.13
C VAL A 234 -14.93 14.61 -11.16
N LEU A 235 -15.62 14.27 -12.25
CA LEU A 235 -16.21 12.97 -12.48
C LEU A 235 -15.27 12.14 -13.34
N VAL A 236 -15.08 10.89 -12.93
CA VAL A 236 -14.33 9.87 -13.67
C VAL A 236 -15.31 8.96 -14.40
N HIS A 237 -14.87 8.37 -15.51
CA HIS A 237 -15.71 7.49 -16.31
C HIS A 237 -15.32 6.03 -16.13
N GLN A 238 -16.28 5.19 -15.74
CA GLN A 238 -16.13 3.76 -15.53
C GLN A 238 -17.37 3.04 -16.11
N ASN A 239 -17.18 1.91 -16.79
CA ASN A 239 -18.27 1.08 -17.33
C ASN A 239 -19.35 1.83 -18.16
N ASP A 240 -18.90 2.72 -19.06
CA ASP A 240 -19.77 3.56 -19.91
C ASP A 240 -20.61 4.64 -19.16
N GLU A 241 -20.34 4.85 -17.87
CA GLU A 241 -21.02 5.89 -17.06
C GLU A 241 -20.01 6.81 -16.36
N PHE A 242 -20.46 8.03 -16.02
CA PHE A 242 -19.71 8.92 -15.14
C PHE A 242 -20.08 8.64 -13.70
N LEU A 243 -19.07 8.36 -12.88
CA LEU A 243 -19.23 8.22 -11.45
C LEU A 243 -19.47 9.61 -10.82
N GLU A 244 -20.56 9.74 -10.06
CA GLU A 244 -20.87 10.97 -9.34
C GLU A 244 -20.17 10.96 -7.98
N PRO A 245 -19.54 12.08 -7.56
CA PRO A 245 -18.91 12.14 -6.24
C PRO A 245 -19.91 11.90 -5.12
N ILE A 246 -19.64 10.87 -4.33
CA ILE A 246 -20.46 10.43 -3.18
C ILE A 246 -20.24 11.30 -1.94
N HIS A 247 -19.07 11.94 -1.79
CA HIS A 247 -18.74 12.80 -0.66
C HIS A 247 -18.74 14.27 -1.06
N ARG A 248 -19.46 15.11 -0.31
CA ARG A 248 -19.73 16.51 -0.72
C ARG A 248 -19.52 17.57 0.36
N ALA A 249 -19.57 17.22 1.65
CA ALA A 249 -19.36 18.17 2.75
C ALA A 249 -18.82 17.50 4.04
N PHE A 250 -18.25 18.29 4.95
CA PHE A 250 -17.74 17.78 6.23
C PHE A 250 -18.84 17.31 7.18
N ALA A 251 -20.03 17.90 7.12
CA ALA A 251 -21.20 17.51 7.89
C ALA A 251 -22.31 17.18 6.88
N ASP A 252 -22.30 15.95 6.39
CA ASP A 252 -23.27 15.45 5.43
C ASP A 252 -23.97 14.22 6.06
N PRO A 253 -25.30 14.23 6.25
CA PRO A 253 -26.03 13.13 6.86
C PRO A 253 -26.12 11.86 5.99
N GLU A 254 -25.80 11.91 4.70
CA GLU A 254 -25.88 10.79 3.75
C GLU A 254 -24.50 10.13 3.44
N LYS A 255 -23.57 10.12 4.41
CA LYS A 255 -22.19 9.66 4.16
C LYS A 255 -22.02 8.14 4.18
N GLU A 256 -21.92 7.55 3.00
CA GLU A 256 -21.50 6.16 2.84
C GLU A 256 -20.14 5.89 3.52
N GLY A 257 -19.08 6.67 3.24
CA GLY A 257 -17.75 6.46 3.85
C GLY A 257 -17.64 6.70 5.37
N GLU A 258 -18.44 7.61 5.96
CA GLU A 258 -18.49 7.76 7.43
C GLU A 258 -19.31 6.63 8.08
N LEU A 259 -20.39 6.19 7.43
CA LEU A 259 -21.16 5.02 7.85
C LEU A 259 -20.33 3.73 7.72
N LEU A 260 -19.56 3.56 6.65
CA LEU A 260 -18.64 2.44 6.44
C LEU A 260 -17.52 2.45 7.49
N LEU A 261 -16.91 3.60 7.75
CA LEU A 261 -15.90 3.72 8.80
C LEU A 261 -16.49 3.45 10.18
N LYS A 262 -17.71 3.94 10.44
CA LYS A 262 -18.41 3.69 11.70
C LYS A 262 -18.74 2.20 11.86
N LYS A 263 -19.30 1.57 10.83
CA LYS A 263 -19.59 0.13 10.79
C LYS A 263 -18.32 -0.68 11.05
N TRP A 264 -17.23 -0.36 10.36
CA TRP A 264 -15.92 -0.97 10.60
C TRP A 264 -15.45 -0.79 12.06
N ARG A 265 -15.55 0.41 12.62
CA ARG A 265 -15.19 0.68 14.03
C ARG A 265 -16.09 -0.04 15.04
N ASP A 266 -17.31 -0.35 14.66
CA ASP A 266 -18.25 -1.10 15.50
C ASP A 266 -18.04 -2.62 15.39
N GLU A 267 -17.49 -3.10 14.28
CA GLU A 267 -17.16 -4.52 14.02
C GLU A 267 -15.77 -4.93 14.53
N VAL A 268 -14.80 -4.02 14.54
CA VAL A 268 -13.43 -4.33 15.02
C VAL A 268 -13.32 -4.30 16.55
N PRO A 269 -12.32 -5.00 17.13
CA PRO A 269 -12.12 -5.02 18.56
C PRO A 269 -11.85 -3.61 19.13
N ARG A 270 -12.33 -3.35 20.35
CA ARG A 270 -12.16 -2.04 21.01
C ARG A 270 -11.03 -2.13 22.03
N LEU A 271 -9.96 -1.37 21.79
CA LEU A 271 -8.84 -1.25 22.73
C LEU A 271 -9.13 -0.20 23.81
N ARG A 272 -8.89 -0.59 25.07
CA ARG A 272 -8.63 0.32 26.19
C ARG A 272 -7.23 0.04 26.70
N SER A 273 -6.44 1.08 26.92
CA SER A 273 -5.08 0.95 27.42
C SER A 273 -4.71 2.14 28.28
N SER A 274 -3.94 1.91 29.35
CA SER A 274 -3.26 2.99 30.08
C SER A 274 -2.02 3.52 29.35
N TRP A 275 -1.60 2.87 28.27
CA TRP A 275 -0.51 3.32 27.42
C TRP A 275 -1.03 4.17 26.26
N ASP A 276 -0.98 5.50 26.41
CA ASP A 276 -1.51 6.45 25.43
C ASP A 276 -0.97 6.21 24.01
N LEU A 277 0.31 5.84 23.89
CA LEU A 277 0.92 5.53 22.61
C LEU A 277 0.20 4.39 21.89
N LEU A 278 -0.06 3.29 22.61
CA LEU A 278 -0.75 2.13 22.05
C LEU A 278 -2.15 2.49 21.58
N HIS A 279 -2.87 3.29 22.37
CA HIS A 279 -4.21 3.76 22.03
C HIS A 279 -4.21 4.60 20.75
N HIS A 280 -3.26 5.53 20.61
CA HIS A 280 -3.17 6.37 19.41
C HIS A 280 -2.77 5.57 18.16
N VAL A 281 -1.78 4.67 18.27
CA VAL A 281 -1.36 3.80 17.17
C VAL A 281 -2.50 2.89 16.74
N TYR A 282 -3.18 2.23 17.68
CA TYR A 282 -4.32 1.35 17.37
C TYR A 282 -5.42 2.09 16.61
N ARG A 283 -5.84 3.24 17.12
CA ARG A 283 -6.89 4.05 16.46
C ARG A 283 -6.46 4.51 15.08
N LYS A 284 -5.18 4.86 14.90
CA LYS A 284 -4.66 5.28 13.60
C LYS A 284 -4.64 4.11 12.61
N SER A 285 -4.13 2.95 13.03
CA SER A 285 -4.12 1.73 12.21
C SER A 285 -5.52 1.27 11.80
N ILE A 286 -6.54 1.36 12.68
CA ILE A 286 -7.92 1.01 12.33
C ILE A 286 -8.48 1.90 11.22
N VAL A 287 -8.19 3.21 11.27
CA VAL A 287 -8.64 4.16 10.25
C VAL A 287 -7.89 3.96 8.94
N ASP A 288 -6.58 3.76 8.99
CA ASP A 288 -5.76 3.58 7.80
C ASP A 288 -6.07 2.24 7.10
N LEU A 289 -6.34 1.16 7.85
CA LEU A 289 -6.75 -0.12 7.28
C LEU A 289 -8.13 0.00 6.60
N ALA A 290 -9.06 0.75 7.17
CA ALA A 290 -10.35 1.03 6.56
C ALA A 290 -10.20 1.79 5.23
N ALA A 291 -9.32 2.79 5.20
CA ALA A 291 -9.05 3.59 4.02
C ALA A 291 -8.48 2.74 2.86
N LEU A 292 -7.63 1.77 3.19
CA LEU A 292 -6.97 0.90 2.22
C LEU A 292 -7.84 -0.27 1.73
N ARG A 293 -9.12 -0.36 2.10
CA ARG A 293 -10.00 -1.43 1.61
C ARG A 293 -10.34 -1.22 0.13
N LEU A 294 -10.02 -2.23 -0.67
CA LEU A 294 -10.53 -2.39 -2.03
C LEU A 294 -11.78 -3.25 -2.02
N ARG A 295 -12.69 -2.91 -2.92
CA ARG A 295 -13.89 -3.68 -3.22
C ARG A 295 -13.68 -4.36 -4.56
N THR A 296 -13.91 -5.66 -4.62
CA THR A 296 -13.72 -6.44 -5.84
C THR A 296 -14.85 -7.44 -5.99
N ASP A 297 -15.34 -7.56 -7.22
CA ASP A 297 -16.36 -8.53 -7.58
C ASP A 297 -15.69 -9.74 -8.22
N PHE A 298 -15.73 -10.89 -7.56
CA PHE A 298 -15.32 -12.16 -8.17
C PHE A 298 -16.52 -13.10 -8.22
N GLY A 299 -16.93 -13.45 -9.45
CA GLY A 299 -18.12 -14.27 -9.66
C GLY A 299 -19.40 -13.52 -9.30
N LYS A 300 -20.09 -13.96 -8.24
CA LYS A 300 -21.34 -13.34 -7.74
C LYS A 300 -21.21 -12.80 -6.32
N GLU A 301 -20.02 -12.89 -5.72
CA GLU A 301 -19.76 -12.42 -4.37
C GLU A 301 -18.87 -11.18 -4.43
N GLU A 302 -19.18 -10.22 -3.57
CA GLU A 302 -18.38 -9.01 -3.34
C GLU A 302 -17.39 -9.30 -2.21
N TYR A 303 -16.11 -9.08 -2.47
CA TYR A 303 -15.03 -9.26 -1.50
C TYR A 303 -14.37 -7.94 -1.16
N PHE A 304 -13.93 -7.82 0.09
CA PHE A 304 -13.09 -6.73 0.56
C PHE A 304 -11.71 -7.26 0.92
N LEU A 305 -10.68 -6.57 0.45
CA LEU A 305 -9.28 -6.89 0.73
C LEU A 305 -8.45 -5.60 0.77
N PRO A 306 -7.32 -5.59 1.48
CA PRO A 306 -6.44 -4.42 1.50
C PRO A 306 -5.72 -4.22 0.14
N ALA A 307 -5.72 -2.97 -0.35
CA ALA A 307 -4.71 -2.45 -1.27
C ALA A 307 -3.32 -2.49 -0.63
N ALA A 308 -2.24 -2.40 -1.41
CA ALA A 308 -0.89 -2.34 -0.84
C ALA A 308 -0.53 -0.98 -0.22
N GLY A 309 -0.81 0.15 -0.87
CA GLY A 309 -0.50 1.45 -0.26
C GLY A 309 -0.47 2.65 -1.20
N LEU A 310 -0.60 3.83 -0.59
CA LEU A 310 -0.68 5.11 -1.30
C LEU A 310 0.69 5.78 -1.43
N PRO A 311 1.06 6.36 -2.59
CA PRO A 311 0.26 6.51 -3.81
C PRO A 311 0.49 5.44 -4.88
N TRP A 312 1.48 4.56 -4.68
CA TRP A 312 2.05 3.76 -5.75
C TRP A 312 1.40 2.39 -5.97
N PHE A 313 0.62 1.93 -5.00
CA PHE A 313 0.20 0.55 -4.87
C PHE A 313 -1.27 0.45 -4.41
N MET A 314 -2.13 1.37 -4.86
CA MET A 314 -3.58 1.35 -4.63
C MET A 314 -4.27 0.29 -5.52
N ALA A 315 -3.81 -0.96 -5.41
CA ALA A 315 -4.21 -2.09 -6.22
C ALA A 315 -4.07 -3.40 -5.42
N ILE A 316 -4.55 -4.52 -5.97
CA ILE A 316 -4.38 -5.84 -5.35
C ILE A 316 -2.91 -6.27 -5.54
N PHE A 317 -2.24 -6.55 -4.43
CA PHE A 317 -0.87 -7.06 -4.36
C PHE A 317 -0.86 -8.34 -3.54
N GLY A 318 -0.61 -9.49 -4.15
CA GLY A 318 -0.81 -10.79 -3.49
C GLY A 318 -0.09 -10.88 -2.15
N ARG A 319 1.22 -10.63 -2.15
CA ARG A 319 2.04 -10.68 -0.93
C ARG A 319 1.60 -9.66 0.12
N ASP A 320 1.49 -8.39 -0.25
CA ASP A 320 1.09 -7.31 0.67
C ASP A 320 -0.28 -7.60 1.29
N THR A 321 -1.24 -8.02 0.46
CA THR A 321 -2.56 -8.42 0.90
C THR A 321 -2.48 -9.59 1.88
N ILE A 322 -1.67 -10.62 1.61
CA ILE A 322 -1.53 -11.79 2.49
C ILE A 322 -0.90 -11.41 3.83
N ILE A 323 0.23 -10.69 3.82
CA ILE A 323 0.93 -10.29 5.05
C ILE A 323 0.05 -9.36 5.89
N THR A 324 -0.59 -8.36 5.25
CA THR A 324 -1.54 -7.47 5.93
C THR A 324 -2.66 -8.28 6.58
N SER A 325 -3.25 -9.22 5.84
CA SER A 325 -4.34 -10.07 6.32
C SER A 325 -3.91 -10.95 7.50
N TYR A 326 -2.69 -11.51 7.44
CA TYR A 326 -2.12 -12.28 8.54
C TYR A 326 -1.94 -11.40 9.79
N GLN A 327 -1.36 -10.21 9.64
CA GLN A 327 -1.12 -9.27 10.74
C GLN A 327 -2.42 -8.74 11.36
N SER A 328 -3.48 -8.56 10.56
CA SER A 328 -4.77 -8.00 10.99
C SER A 328 -5.86 -9.03 11.24
N LEU A 329 -5.54 -10.34 11.25
CA LEU A 329 -6.56 -11.41 11.28
C LEU A 329 -7.56 -11.27 12.43
N TRP A 330 -7.08 -11.06 13.65
CA TRP A 330 -7.92 -10.92 14.84
C TRP A 330 -8.72 -9.60 14.88
N VAL A 331 -8.39 -8.65 14.00
CA VAL A 331 -9.09 -7.36 13.87
C VAL A 331 -10.25 -7.46 12.88
N GLY A 332 -10.04 -8.14 11.76
CA GLY A 332 -11.06 -8.25 10.71
C GLY A 332 -10.93 -9.52 9.87
N PRO A 333 -11.44 -10.67 10.36
CA PRO A 333 -11.39 -11.95 9.64
C PRO A 333 -12.05 -11.92 8.27
N GLU A 334 -13.07 -11.08 8.07
CA GLU A 334 -13.73 -10.92 6.77
C GLU A 334 -12.80 -10.36 5.69
N LEU A 335 -11.83 -9.50 6.06
CA LEU A 335 -10.81 -9.03 5.12
C LEU A 335 -9.88 -10.17 4.70
N VAL A 336 -9.59 -11.07 5.64
CA VAL A 336 -8.75 -12.25 5.38
C VAL A 336 -9.49 -13.25 4.48
N ARG A 337 -10.78 -13.50 4.74
CA ARG A 337 -11.63 -14.31 3.88
C ARG A 337 -11.69 -13.72 2.47
N GLY A 338 -11.91 -12.41 2.34
CA GLY A 338 -11.90 -11.72 1.06
C GLY A 338 -10.57 -11.85 0.31
N ALA A 339 -9.44 -11.68 1.01
CA ALA A 339 -8.11 -11.88 0.45
C ALA A 339 -7.89 -13.33 -0.05
N LEU A 340 -8.29 -14.34 0.73
CA LEU A 340 -8.14 -15.75 0.37
C LEU A 340 -8.90 -16.09 -0.91
N HIS A 341 -10.18 -15.69 -1.01
CA HIS A 341 -11.01 -15.94 -2.20
C HIS A 341 -10.56 -15.14 -3.42
N ALA A 342 -10.28 -13.84 -3.26
CA ALA A 342 -9.82 -12.98 -4.36
C ALA A 342 -8.53 -13.52 -5.01
N LEU A 343 -7.55 -13.90 -4.19
CA LEU A 343 -6.27 -14.42 -4.67
C LEU A 343 -6.39 -15.84 -5.24
N ALA A 344 -7.32 -16.65 -4.73
CA ALA A 344 -7.64 -17.97 -5.29
C ALA A 344 -8.26 -17.88 -6.69
N GLU A 345 -9.15 -16.91 -6.91
CA GLU A 345 -9.76 -16.67 -8.23
C GLU A 345 -8.74 -16.22 -9.28
N LEU A 346 -7.76 -15.42 -8.84
CA LEU A 346 -6.63 -14.95 -9.65
C LEU A 346 -5.47 -15.95 -9.76
N GLN A 347 -5.54 -17.11 -9.10
CA GLN A 347 -4.47 -18.12 -9.13
C GLN A 347 -4.17 -18.56 -10.57
N GLY A 348 -2.89 -18.66 -10.91
CA GLY A 348 -2.42 -18.99 -12.25
C GLY A 348 -2.94 -20.35 -12.73
N LYS A 349 -3.31 -20.44 -14.02
CA LYS A 349 -3.95 -21.63 -14.62
C LYS A 349 -3.17 -22.20 -15.80
N LYS A 350 -2.18 -21.46 -16.31
CA LYS A 350 -1.38 -21.81 -17.47
C LYS A 350 0.04 -21.29 -17.33
N VAL A 351 0.92 -21.72 -18.23
CA VAL A 351 2.25 -21.13 -18.37
C VAL A 351 2.16 -19.94 -19.31
N ASN A 352 2.55 -18.75 -18.84
CA ASN A 352 2.64 -17.53 -19.65
C ASN A 352 3.87 -16.72 -19.27
N ASP A 353 4.90 -16.80 -20.11
CA ASP A 353 6.20 -16.17 -19.89
C ASP A 353 6.10 -14.65 -19.69
N PHE A 354 5.25 -13.97 -20.47
CA PHE A 354 5.15 -12.51 -20.35
C PHE A 354 4.62 -12.07 -18.99
N LYS A 355 3.74 -12.88 -18.37
CA LYS A 355 3.13 -12.59 -17.06
C LYS A 355 3.82 -13.29 -15.90
N ASP A 356 4.87 -14.08 -16.14
CA ASP A 356 5.45 -15.04 -15.20
C ASP A 356 4.42 -16.03 -14.61
N GLU A 357 3.32 -16.27 -15.33
CA GLU A 357 2.24 -17.14 -14.86
C GLU A 357 2.68 -18.61 -14.92
N GLN A 358 2.38 -19.34 -13.85
CA GLN A 358 2.49 -20.79 -13.78
C GLN A 358 1.23 -21.35 -13.09
N PRO A 359 0.78 -22.56 -13.44
CA PRO A 359 -0.34 -23.21 -12.75
C PRO A 359 -0.12 -23.29 -11.24
N GLY A 360 -1.09 -22.83 -10.46
CA GLY A 360 -1.07 -22.84 -8.99
C GLY A 360 -0.40 -21.63 -8.33
N LYS A 361 0.29 -20.79 -9.10
CA LYS A 361 0.99 -19.60 -8.57
C LYS A 361 0.00 -18.49 -8.19
N ILE A 362 0.18 -17.89 -7.02
CA ILE A 362 -0.58 -16.70 -6.58
C ILE A 362 0.03 -15.43 -7.24
N PRO A 363 -0.77 -14.47 -7.72
CA PRO A 363 -0.25 -13.29 -8.42
C PRO A 363 0.55 -12.35 -7.51
N HIS A 364 1.48 -11.62 -8.13
CA HIS A 364 2.20 -10.51 -7.52
C HIS A 364 1.28 -9.28 -7.42
N GLU A 365 0.71 -8.83 -8.54
CA GLU A 365 -0.21 -7.69 -8.56
C GLU A 365 -1.21 -7.72 -9.74
N LEU A 366 -2.31 -6.98 -9.58
CA LEU A 366 -3.31 -6.73 -10.63
C LEU A 366 -3.49 -5.22 -10.82
N ARG A 367 -3.35 -4.74 -12.07
CA ARG A 367 -3.41 -3.33 -12.48
C ARG A 367 -4.41 -3.11 -13.60
N PHE A 368 -4.93 -1.89 -13.70
CA PHE A 368 -6.01 -1.53 -14.63
C PHE A 368 -5.67 -0.39 -15.60
N GLY A 369 -4.51 0.24 -15.45
CA GLY A 369 -4.06 1.37 -16.29
C GLY A 369 -3.91 1.02 -17.78
N GLU A 370 -3.83 2.06 -18.61
CA GLU A 370 -3.76 1.96 -20.08
C GLU A 370 -2.73 0.93 -20.57
N LEU A 371 -1.50 0.98 -20.06
CA LEU A 371 -0.42 0.12 -20.55
C LEU A 371 -0.72 -1.36 -20.31
N THR A 372 -1.39 -1.63 -19.19
CA THR A 372 -1.78 -2.98 -18.80
C THR A 372 -3.02 -3.45 -19.58
N ALA A 373 -4.00 -2.56 -19.79
CA ALA A 373 -5.21 -2.82 -20.57
C ALA A 373 -4.90 -3.12 -22.05
N LEU A 374 -3.87 -2.46 -22.61
CA LEU A 374 -3.37 -2.70 -23.97
C LEU A 374 -2.40 -3.89 -24.08
N GLY A 375 -2.09 -4.57 -22.97
CA GLY A 375 -1.16 -5.70 -22.93
C GLY A 375 0.31 -5.33 -23.17
N LEU A 376 0.67 -4.05 -23.03
CA LEU A 376 2.05 -3.55 -23.13
C LEU A 376 2.85 -3.81 -21.86
N LYS A 377 2.15 -4.00 -20.73
CA LYS A 377 2.72 -4.33 -19.42
C LYS A 377 2.07 -5.62 -18.87
N PRO A 378 2.79 -6.43 -18.09
CA PRO A 378 2.34 -7.78 -17.72
C PRO A 378 1.29 -7.83 -16.58
N HIS A 379 0.98 -6.71 -15.95
CA HIS A 379 0.27 -6.61 -14.66
C HIS A 379 -1.25 -6.88 -14.69
N SER A 380 -1.77 -7.74 -15.58
CA SER A 380 -3.21 -8.07 -15.69
C SER A 380 -3.61 -9.56 -15.58
N PRO A 381 -3.37 -10.26 -14.46
CA PRO A 381 -2.42 -9.97 -13.39
C PRO A 381 -0.99 -10.40 -13.77
N TYR A 382 0.00 -9.93 -13.01
CA TYR A 382 1.40 -10.35 -13.08
C TYR A 382 1.74 -11.28 -11.92
N TYR A 383 2.61 -12.27 -12.14
CA TYR A 383 2.92 -13.35 -11.21
C TYR A 383 4.40 -13.40 -10.81
N GLY A 384 5.13 -12.29 -10.89
CA GLY A 384 6.54 -12.21 -10.47
C GLY A 384 6.76 -12.18 -8.96
N THR A 385 6.16 -13.12 -8.24
CA THR A 385 6.31 -13.34 -6.79
C THR A 385 6.57 -14.82 -6.56
N CYS A 386 7.52 -15.16 -5.72
CA CYS A 386 7.83 -16.55 -5.36
C CYS A 386 7.37 -16.90 -3.94
N ASP A 387 7.13 -15.88 -3.12
CA ASP A 387 6.72 -15.96 -1.72
C ASP A 387 5.19 -15.97 -1.54
N ALA A 388 4.40 -15.33 -2.42
CA ALA A 388 2.95 -15.23 -2.23
C ALA A 388 2.24 -16.59 -2.20
N THR A 389 2.69 -17.57 -2.99
CA THR A 389 2.06 -18.90 -3.04
C THR A 389 2.17 -19.67 -1.71
N PRO A 390 3.37 -19.87 -1.11
CA PRO A 390 3.46 -20.48 0.22
C PRO A 390 2.83 -19.59 1.31
N LEU A 391 2.94 -18.27 1.24
CA LEU A 391 2.29 -17.36 2.20
C LEU A 391 0.74 -17.50 2.18
N TRP A 392 0.14 -17.70 1.01
CA TRP A 392 -1.32 -17.91 0.90
C TRP A 392 -1.77 -19.18 1.62
N LEU A 393 -0.96 -20.26 1.55
CA LEU A 393 -1.21 -21.50 2.30
C LEU A 393 -1.08 -21.30 3.81
N ILE A 394 -0.11 -20.50 4.26
CA ILE A 394 0.05 -20.12 5.67
C ILE A 394 -1.19 -19.36 6.15
N LEU A 395 -1.64 -18.35 5.39
CA LEU A 395 -2.82 -17.56 5.71
C LEU A 395 -4.10 -18.41 5.78
N LEU A 396 -4.26 -19.37 4.87
CA LEU A 396 -5.40 -20.28 4.85
C LEU A 396 -5.54 -21.04 6.17
N SER A 397 -4.42 -21.56 6.69
CA SER A 397 -4.39 -22.24 7.99
C SER A 397 -4.59 -21.29 9.17
N GLU A 398 -3.94 -20.13 9.17
CA GLU A 398 -4.11 -19.16 10.27
C GLU A 398 -5.56 -18.66 10.35
N TYR A 399 -6.19 -18.39 9.21
CA TYR A 399 -7.62 -18.06 9.13
C TYR A 399 -8.49 -19.16 9.75
N TRP A 400 -8.26 -20.42 9.37
CA TRP A 400 -9.00 -21.55 9.96
C TRP A 400 -8.80 -21.65 11.47
N ARG A 401 -7.57 -21.53 11.96
CA ARG A 401 -7.27 -21.60 13.39
C ARG A 401 -8.04 -20.56 14.20
N PHE A 402 -8.20 -19.35 13.67
CA PHE A 402 -8.93 -18.28 14.35
C PHE A 402 -10.45 -18.35 14.17
N THR A 403 -10.97 -18.92 13.08
CA THR A 403 -12.41 -18.84 12.74
C THR A 403 -13.15 -20.18 12.87
N HIS A 404 -12.44 -21.30 12.77
CA HIS A 404 -13.00 -22.64 12.56
C HIS A 404 -13.99 -22.71 11.37
N ASP A 405 -13.79 -21.87 10.34
CA ASP A 405 -14.63 -21.85 9.15
C ASP A 405 -14.24 -22.98 8.18
N ASP A 406 -14.65 -24.21 8.53
CA ASP A 406 -14.44 -25.41 7.72
C ASP A 406 -15.00 -25.25 6.30
N ARG A 407 -16.06 -24.46 6.12
CA ARG A 407 -16.70 -24.24 4.82
C ARG A 407 -15.74 -23.52 3.89
N CYS A 408 -15.18 -22.39 4.30
CA CYS A 408 -14.19 -21.65 3.52
C CYS A 408 -12.98 -22.53 3.15
N ILE A 409 -12.47 -23.32 4.09
CA ILE A 409 -11.33 -24.21 3.85
C ILE A 409 -11.65 -25.33 2.85
N ASN A 410 -12.87 -25.86 2.87
CA ASN A 410 -13.31 -26.86 1.90
C ASN A 410 -13.51 -26.25 0.49
N GLU A 411 -14.06 -25.03 0.41
CA GLU A 411 -14.23 -24.30 -0.86
C GLU A 411 -12.88 -24.05 -1.54
N LEU A 412 -11.84 -23.76 -0.77
CA LEU A 412 -10.49 -23.43 -1.25
C LEU A 412 -9.54 -24.62 -1.38
N ARG A 413 -9.98 -25.86 -1.10
CA ARG A 413 -9.12 -27.06 -1.13
C ARG A 413 -8.42 -27.24 -2.48
N LYS A 414 -9.11 -27.02 -3.60
CA LYS A 414 -8.53 -27.20 -4.94
C LYS A 414 -7.40 -26.21 -5.20
N ASN A 415 -7.56 -24.97 -4.75
CA ASN A 415 -6.55 -23.93 -4.86
C ASN A 415 -5.34 -24.25 -3.98
N ALA A 416 -5.55 -24.78 -2.78
CA ALA A 416 -4.47 -25.24 -1.91
C ALA A 416 -3.68 -26.40 -2.55
N MET A 417 -4.35 -27.37 -3.18
CA MET A 417 -3.66 -28.45 -3.89
C MET A 417 -2.87 -27.93 -5.09
N ALA A 418 -3.41 -26.94 -5.82
CA ALA A 418 -2.71 -26.31 -6.94
C ALA A 418 -1.46 -25.53 -6.47
N ALA A 419 -1.55 -24.83 -5.34
CA ALA A 419 -0.42 -24.11 -4.74
C ALA A 419 0.69 -25.08 -4.26
N LEU A 420 0.33 -26.20 -3.62
CA LEU A 420 1.29 -27.26 -3.28
C LEU A 420 1.94 -27.86 -4.53
N ALA A 421 1.15 -28.14 -5.56
CA ALA A 421 1.68 -28.64 -6.83
C ALA A 421 2.61 -27.63 -7.50
N TRP A 422 2.35 -26.32 -7.37
CA TRP A 422 3.26 -25.28 -7.85
C TRP A 422 4.60 -25.33 -7.11
N ILE A 423 4.58 -25.42 -5.78
CA ILE A 423 5.80 -25.54 -4.96
C ILE A 423 6.65 -26.72 -5.45
N ASP A 424 6.02 -27.90 -5.60
CA ASP A 424 6.73 -29.15 -5.91
C ASP A 424 7.18 -29.26 -7.39
N GLN A 425 6.51 -28.57 -8.34
CA GLN A 425 6.78 -28.74 -9.78
C GLN A 425 7.44 -27.54 -10.46
N TYR A 426 7.07 -26.33 -10.05
CA TYR A 426 7.51 -25.09 -10.69
C TYR A 426 8.43 -24.26 -9.79
N GLY A 427 8.26 -24.38 -8.46
CA GLY A 427 9.11 -23.73 -7.48
C GLY A 427 10.50 -24.37 -7.42
N ASP A 428 10.57 -25.70 -7.37
CA ASP A 428 11.83 -26.46 -7.41
C ASP A 428 12.20 -26.82 -8.86
N ALA A 429 12.69 -25.82 -9.60
CA ALA A 429 12.87 -25.93 -11.05
C ALA A 429 14.02 -26.86 -11.48
N ASP A 430 15.01 -27.08 -10.62
CA ASP A 430 16.17 -27.94 -10.87
C ASP A 430 16.18 -29.24 -10.05
N GLY A 431 15.23 -29.42 -9.12
CA GLY A 431 15.01 -30.64 -8.36
C GLY A 431 15.99 -30.82 -7.20
N ASP A 432 16.64 -29.74 -6.75
CA ASP A 432 17.56 -29.78 -5.60
C ASP A 432 16.83 -29.69 -4.24
N GLY A 433 15.52 -29.46 -4.27
CA GLY A 433 14.66 -29.42 -3.10
C GLY A 433 14.46 -28.03 -2.51
N TYR A 434 14.89 -26.97 -3.20
CA TYR A 434 14.64 -25.56 -2.84
C TYR A 434 13.75 -24.86 -3.85
N VAL A 435 12.89 -23.97 -3.35
CA VAL A 435 12.05 -23.13 -4.21
C VAL A 435 12.84 -21.92 -4.69
N GLU A 436 12.88 -21.73 -6.00
CA GLU A 436 13.65 -20.70 -6.69
C GLU A 436 12.77 -19.81 -7.57
N TYR A 437 13.27 -18.60 -7.84
CA TYR A 437 12.67 -17.74 -8.86
C TYR A 437 13.65 -17.35 -9.95
N LYS A 438 13.08 -17.16 -11.13
CA LYS A 438 13.70 -16.50 -12.27
C LYS A 438 12.58 -15.95 -13.16
N THR A 439 12.60 -14.65 -13.42
CA THR A 439 11.63 -14.08 -14.36
C THR A 439 11.82 -14.66 -15.76
N ARG A 440 10.70 -14.98 -16.40
CA ARG A 440 10.58 -15.41 -17.80
C ARG A 440 10.09 -14.25 -18.66
N SER A 441 9.50 -13.22 -18.03
CA SER A 441 9.05 -12.01 -18.69
C SER A 441 10.21 -11.13 -19.10
N SER A 442 10.14 -10.57 -20.30
CA SER A 442 11.08 -9.52 -20.72
C SER A 442 10.88 -8.18 -19.98
N GLN A 443 9.82 -8.06 -19.18
CA GLN A 443 9.47 -6.89 -18.37
C GLN A 443 9.19 -7.27 -16.91
N GLY A 444 9.62 -8.45 -16.48
CA GLY A 444 9.42 -8.90 -15.12
C GLY A 444 10.50 -8.39 -14.17
N LEU A 445 10.19 -8.50 -12.89
CA LEU A 445 11.03 -8.22 -11.75
C LEU A 445 12.18 -9.23 -11.67
N ASP A 446 13.40 -8.71 -11.48
CA ASP A 446 14.60 -9.51 -11.27
C ASP A 446 14.53 -10.31 -9.96
N ASN A 447 14.06 -9.67 -8.89
CA ASN A 447 13.88 -10.26 -7.56
C ASN A 447 12.38 -10.48 -7.29
N GLN A 448 12.00 -11.69 -6.85
CA GLN A 448 10.60 -12.08 -6.65
C GLN A 448 10.27 -12.46 -5.18
N GLY A 449 11.15 -12.15 -4.24
CA GLY A 449 10.87 -12.17 -2.79
C GLY A 449 10.45 -10.80 -2.28
N TRP A 450 10.24 -10.63 -0.97
CA TRP A 450 9.77 -9.36 -0.39
C TRP A 450 10.75 -8.20 -0.61
N LYS A 451 12.04 -8.49 -0.73
CA LYS A 451 13.08 -7.55 -1.17
C LYS A 451 13.18 -7.56 -2.71
N ASP A 452 12.20 -6.97 -3.37
CA ASP A 452 12.02 -7.03 -4.84
C ASP A 452 12.69 -5.87 -5.62
N SER A 453 13.43 -4.98 -4.95
CA SER A 453 14.28 -4.00 -5.66
C SER A 453 15.44 -4.69 -6.36
N GLY A 454 15.91 -4.15 -7.48
CA GLY A 454 16.95 -4.78 -8.30
C GLY A 454 18.30 -4.94 -7.58
N ASP A 455 18.57 -4.09 -6.59
CA ASP A 455 19.74 -4.12 -5.71
C ASP A 455 19.48 -4.80 -4.35
N GLY A 456 18.29 -5.39 -4.15
CA GLY A 456 17.87 -5.91 -2.85
C GLY A 456 18.59 -7.20 -2.42
N ILE A 457 19.13 -7.96 -3.37
CA ILE A 457 19.78 -9.25 -3.15
C ILE A 457 21.25 -9.18 -3.60
N THR A 458 22.15 -8.99 -2.64
CA THR A 458 23.59 -8.84 -2.85
C THR A 458 24.38 -9.79 -1.97
N PHE A 459 25.60 -10.13 -2.39
CA PHE A 459 26.64 -10.70 -1.53
C PHE A 459 27.21 -9.62 -0.59
N ALA A 460 27.93 -10.03 0.45
CA ALA A 460 28.51 -9.12 1.44
C ALA A 460 29.50 -8.11 0.83
N ASP A 461 30.15 -8.47 -0.28
CA ASP A 461 31.06 -7.61 -1.05
C ASP A 461 30.36 -6.61 -1.99
N GLY A 462 29.02 -6.66 -2.06
CA GLY A 462 28.19 -5.79 -2.87
C GLY A 462 27.91 -6.31 -4.28
N GLN A 463 28.40 -7.49 -4.67
CA GLN A 463 28.02 -8.12 -5.94
C GLN A 463 26.52 -8.47 -5.92
N ILE A 464 25.80 -8.17 -7.01
CA ILE A 464 24.39 -8.54 -7.16
C ILE A 464 24.27 -10.03 -7.48
N ALA A 465 23.44 -10.76 -6.73
CA ALA A 465 23.16 -12.17 -6.96
C ALA A 465 22.43 -12.39 -8.29
N ARG A 466 22.60 -13.56 -8.91
CA ARG A 466 22.02 -13.85 -10.22
C ARG A 466 21.04 -15.00 -10.15
N ALA A 467 19.89 -14.84 -10.81
CA ALA A 467 18.84 -15.85 -10.90
C ALA A 467 19.26 -17.10 -11.73
N PRO A 468 18.73 -18.30 -11.44
CA PRO A 468 17.74 -18.60 -10.38
C PRO A 468 18.27 -18.37 -8.97
N ILE A 469 17.43 -17.86 -8.07
CA ILE A 469 17.80 -17.59 -6.66
C ILE A 469 16.84 -18.34 -5.75
N ALA A 470 17.38 -19.09 -4.79
CA ALA A 470 16.65 -19.70 -3.68
C ALA A 470 16.80 -18.82 -2.42
N LEU A 471 15.80 -17.98 -2.11
CA LEU A 471 15.86 -17.13 -0.91
C LEU A 471 15.54 -17.93 0.35
N ALA A 472 16.24 -17.60 1.44
CA ALA A 472 16.16 -18.32 2.71
C ALA A 472 14.75 -18.24 3.32
N GLU A 473 14.14 -17.04 3.36
CA GLU A 473 12.81 -16.86 3.94
C GLU A 473 11.73 -17.65 3.20
N ILE A 474 11.87 -17.80 1.87
CA ILE A 474 10.92 -18.56 1.05
C ILE A 474 10.96 -20.04 1.43
N GLN A 475 12.15 -20.59 1.73
CA GLN A 475 12.25 -21.97 2.22
C GLN A 475 11.57 -22.12 3.57
N GLY A 476 11.72 -21.13 4.44
CA GLY A 476 10.95 -21.01 5.69
C GLY A 476 9.43 -21.01 5.44
N TYR A 477 8.95 -20.21 4.48
CA TYR A 477 7.53 -20.16 4.16
C TYR A 477 7.02 -21.49 3.58
N VAL A 478 7.79 -22.17 2.73
CA VAL A 478 7.44 -23.50 2.20
C VAL A 478 7.37 -24.53 3.33
N PHE A 479 8.33 -24.51 4.25
CA PHE A 479 8.32 -25.35 5.45
C PHE A 479 7.04 -25.14 6.27
N ASP A 480 6.72 -23.89 6.61
CA ASP A 480 5.56 -23.55 7.43
C ASP A 480 4.24 -23.85 6.70
N ALA A 481 4.16 -23.56 5.39
CA ALA A 481 3.03 -23.91 4.55
C ALA A 481 2.77 -25.43 4.57
N LYS A 482 3.79 -26.27 4.34
CA LYS A 482 3.62 -27.74 4.38
C LYS A 482 3.17 -28.21 5.76
N ARG A 483 3.72 -27.65 6.84
CA ARG A 483 3.34 -27.96 8.23
C ARG A 483 1.88 -27.63 8.53
N ARG A 484 1.44 -26.44 8.13
CA ARG A 484 0.10 -25.90 8.33
C ARG A 484 -0.96 -26.58 7.46
N ILE A 485 -0.63 -26.89 6.22
CA ILE A 485 -1.56 -27.62 5.35
C ILE A 485 -1.67 -29.09 5.76
N ALA A 486 -0.62 -29.69 6.34
CA ALA A 486 -0.74 -31.01 6.94
C ALA A 486 -1.76 -31.06 8.08
N GLU A 487 -1.86 -29.99 8.88
CA GLU A 487 -2.89 -29.85 9.92
C GLU A 487 -4.29 -29.75 9.30
N LEU A 488 -4.50 -28.92 8.29
CA LEU A 488 -5.80 -28.84 7.59
C LEU A 488 -6.17 -30.15 6.90
N ALA A 489 -5.19 -30.87 6.34
CA ALA A 489 -5.39 -32.17 5.72
C ALA A 489 -5.93 -33.20 6.72
N GLU A 490 -5.35 -33.26 7.92
CA GLU A 490 -5.78 -34.17 8.99
C GLU A 490 -7.11 -33.73 9.63
N LEU A 491 -7.23 -32.45 9.98
CA LEU A 491 -8.34 -31.96 10.80
C LEU A 491 -9.60 -31.63 10.00
N VAL A 492 -9.46 -31.11 8.78
CA VAL A 492 -10.59 -30.65 7.96
C VAL A 492 -10.88 -31.60 6.80
N TRP A 493 -9.88 -31.89 5.97
CA TRP A 493 -10.08 -32.67 4.74
C TRP A 493 -10.09 -34.19 4.94
N LYS A 494 -9.69 -34.66 6.13
CA LYS A 494 -9.57 -36.08 6.51
C LYS A 494 -8.71 -36.87 5.51
N ASP A 495 -7.56 -36.30 5.18
CA ASP A 495 -6.58 -36.78 4.20
C ASP A 495 -5.24 -37.08 4.90
N ASP A 496 -5.20 -38.21 5.62
CA ASP A 496 -4.06 -38.62 6.45
C ASP A 496 -2.79 -38.89 5.61
N GLU A 497 -2.95 -39.34 4.37
CA GLU A 497 -1.82 -39.58 3.46
C GLU A 497 -1.14 -38.27 3.06
N LEU A 498 -1.93 -37.26 2.68
CA LEU A 498 -1.41 -35.93 2.40
C LEU A 498 -0.76 -35.32 3.64
N ALA A 499 -1.39 -35.44 4.81
CA ALA A 499 -0.83 -34.94 6.07
C ALA A 499 0.54 -35.58 6.36
N ALA A 500 0.64 -36.91 6.29
CA ALA A 500 1.89 -37.63 6.52
C ALA A 500 2.98 -37.25 5.51
N ARG A 501 2.63 -37.11 4.23
CA ARG A 501 3.56 -36.67 3.17
C ARG A 501 4.12 -35.28 3.46
N LEU A 502 3.26 -34.29 3.70
CA LEU A 502 3.67 -32.91 3.94
C LEU A 502 4.53 -32.78 5.20
N ARG A 503 4.21 -33.53 6.26
CA ARG A 503 5.03 -33.58 7.49
C ARG A 503 6.44 -34.08 7.22
N ARG A 504 6.56 -35.17 6.45
CA ARG A 504 7.86 -35.73 6.06
C ARG A 504 8.66 -34.75 5.20
N GLU A 505 8.05 -34.21 4.14
CA GLU A 505 8.71 -33.26 3.24
C GLU A 505 9.16 -31.98 3.98
N SER A 506 8.36 -31.48 4.94
CA SER A 506 8.75 -30.34 5.77
C SER A 506 9.96 -30.66 6.65
N ALA A 507 10.03 -31.85 7.25
CA ALA A 507 11.16 -32.26 8.08
C ALA A 507 12.45 -32.39 7.24
N GLU A 508 12.35 -33.03 6.07
CA GLU A 508 13.46 -33.14 5.12
C GLU A 508 13.97 -31.77 4.65
N LEU A 509 13.06 -30.82 4.38
CA LEU A 509 13.43 -29.45 4.02
C LEU A 509 14.17 -28.73 5.16
N ALA A 510 13.70 -28.85 6.40
CA ALA A 510 14.36 -28.23 7.56
C ALA A 510 15.78 -28.77 7.76
N GLU A 511 15.97 -30.09 7.67
CA GLU A 511 17.29 -30.72 7.78
C GLU A 511 18.26 -30.26 6.67
N ARG A 512 17.78 -30.18 5.42
CA ARG A 512 18.59 -29.67 4.29
C ARG A 512 18.95 -28.20 4.48
N PHE A 513 17.97 -27.37 4.85
CA PHE A 513 18.15 -25.94 5.05
C PHE A 513 19.19 -25.63 6.14
N GLU A 514 19.09 -26.29 7.29
CA GLU A 514 20.03 -26.17 8.41
C GLU A 514 21.48 -26.51 8.00
N ARG A 515 21.66 -27.46 7.09
CA ARG A 515 22.97 -27.85 6.55
C ARG A 515 23.51 -26.83 5.54
N ASP A 516 22.67 -26.38 4.62
CA ASP A 516 23.14 -25.68 3.42
C ASP A 516 23.21 -24.16 3.57
N PHE A 517 22.37 -23.54 4.41
CA PHE A 517 22.24 -22.08 4.49
C PHE A 517 23.04 -21.42 5.62
N TRP A 518 23.72 -22.19 6.46
CA TRP A 518 24.44 -21.67 7.62
C TRP A 518 25.82 -21.11 7.28
N ILE A 519 26.15 -19.96 7.86
CA ILE A 519 27.46 -19.31 7.76
C ILE A 519 28.04 -19.16 9.17
N ASP A 520 29.15 -19.84 9.46
CA ASP A 520 29.84 -19.76 10.75
C ASP A 520 30.58 -18.44 10.99
N ALA A 521 30.89 -17.70 9.92
CA ALA A 521 31.57 -16.41 10.01
C ALA A 521 30.73 -15.39 10.79
N ARG A 522 31.38 -14.32 11.30
CA ARG A 522 30.71 -13.20 12.01
C ARG A 522 29.80 -13.65 13.18
N GLY A 523 30.14 -14.76 13.83
CA GLY A 523 29.42 -15.27 14.99
C GLY A 523 28.20 -16.15 14.66
N GLY A 524 28.05 -16.60 13.42
CA GLY A 524 26.96 -17.50 13.03
C GLY A 524 25.72 -16.74 12.57
N TYR A 525 25.27 -16.97 11.33
CA TYR A 525 24.00 -16.46 10.79
C TYR A 525 23.58 -17.27 9.56
N TYR A 526 22.36 -17.05 9.07
CA TYR A 526 21.89 -17.66 7.83
C TYR A 526 22.17 -16.76 6.63
N ALA A 527 22.63 -17.37 5.54
CA ALA A 527 22.74 -16.72 4.23
C ALA A 527 21.38 -16.16 3.78
N LEU A 528 21.40 -15.09 3.00
CA LEU A 528 20.19 -14.53 2.38
C LEU A 528 19.54 -15.51 1.39
N GLY A 529 20.35 -16.33 0.72
CA GLY A 529 19.89 -17.29 -0.25
C GLY A 529 21.02 -18.07 -0.92
N LEU A 530 20.67 -18.82 -1.96
CA LEU A 530 21.59 -19.41 -2.92
C LEU A 530 21.41 -18.72 -4.28
N ASP A 531 22.50 -18.39 -4.95
CA ASP A 531 22.46 -17.83 -6.32
C ASP A 531 22.41 -18.93 -7.39
N LYS A 532 22.46 -18.54 -8.67
CA LYS A 532 22.45 -19.47 -9.82
C LYS A 532 23.52 -20.56 -9.79
N ASP A 533 24.66 -20.30 -9.15
CA ASP A 533 25.80 -21.22 -9.04
C ASP A 533 25.75 -21.98 -7.71
N LYS A 534 24.63 -21.86 -6.97
CA LYS A 534 24.39 -22.40 -5.62
C LYS A 534 25.40 -21.89 -4.59
N LEU A 535 25.93 -20.69 -4.81
CA LEU A 535 26.78 -20.02 -3.85
C LEU A 535 25.92 -19.37 -2.77
N LEU A 536 26.39 -19.44 -1.52
CA LEU A 536 25.76 -18.74 -0.40
C LEU A 536 25.84 -17.23 -0.61
N ILE A 537 24.68 -16.59 -0.73
CA ILE A 537 24.54 -15.14 -0.74
C ILE A 537 24.78 -14.66 0.70
N ASP A 538 26.03 -14.33 0.99
CA ASP A 538 26.59 -14.19 2.34
C ASP A 538 26.32 -12.84 3.02
N SER A 539 25.46 -11.99 2.44
CA SER A 539 25.00 -10.78 3.13
C SER A 539 24.19 -11.10 4.39
N LYS A 540 24.44 -10.36 5.47
CA LYS A 540 23.67 -10.46 6.71
C LYS A 540 22.46 -9.54 6.64
N THR A 541 21.26 -10.14 6.66
CA THR A 541 19.99 -9.44 6.41
C THR A 541 18.94 -9.74 7.48
N SER A 542 17.88 -8.94 7.53
CA SER A 542 16.75 -9.18 8.44
C SER A 542 15.94 -10.43 8.10
N ASN A 543 16.09 -10.98 6.89
CA ASN A 543 15.39 -12.18 6.41
C ASN A 543 15.53 -13.38 7.38
N MET A 544 16.63 -13.46 8.15
CA MET A 544 16.79 -14.51 9.17
C MET A 544 15.71 -14.48 10.27
N GLY A 545 15.03 -13.36 10.50
CA GLY A 545 13.90 -13.32 11.42
C GLY A 545 12.61 -13.95 10.86
N HIS A 546 12.49 -14.08 9.54
CA HIS A 546 11.40 -14.85 8.92
C HIS A 546 11.62 -16.36 9.08
N LEU A 547 12.88 -16.79 9.26
CA LEU A 547 13.23 -18.17 9.61
C LEU A 547 12.80 -18.52 11.04
N LEU A 548 12.93 -17.56 11.96
CA LEU A 548 12.34 -17.65 13.31
C LEU A 548 10.81 -17.71 13.23
N TRP A 549 10.19 -16.87 12.40
CA TRP A 549 8.73 -16.87 12.27
C TRP A 549 8.17 -18.18 11.71
N SER A 550 8.77 -18.71 10.65
CA SER A 550 8.38 -20.00 10.05
C SER A 550 8.66 -21.19 10.94
N GLY A 551 9.65 -21.09 11.84
CA GLY A 551 10.06 -22.17 12.74
C GLY A 551 10.91 -23.24 12.06
N ILE A 552 11.53 -22.94 10.91
CA ILE A 552 12.37 -23.90 10.17
C ILE A 552 13.70 -24.19 10.87
N ILE A 553 14.15 -23.28 11.76
CA ILE A 553 15.46 -23.38 12.41
C ILE A 553 15.39 -24.05 13.79
N SER A 554 16.51 -24.55 14.26
CA SER A 554 16.69 -25.16 15.57
C SER A 554 16.63 -24.14 16.71
N GLU A 555 16.20 -24.59 17.89
CA GLU A 555 16.20 -23.76 19.11
C GLU A 555 17.61 -23.26 19.47
N GLU A 556 18.64 -24.07 19.20
CA GLU A 556 20.04 -23.70 19.45
C GLU A 556 20.44 -22.45 18.65
N ARG A 557 20.17 -22.45 17.34
CA ARG A 557 20.51 -21.34 16.45
C ARG A 557 19.58 -20.14 16.63
N ALA A 558 18.36 -20.33 17.12
CA ALA A 558 17.44 -19.22 17.37
C ALA A 558 18.03 -18.14 18.30
N SER A 559 18.73 -18.57 19.37
CA SER A 559 19.42 -17.65 20.29
C SER A 559 20.58 -16.89 19.65
N VAL A 560 21.25 -17.49 18.66
CA VAL A 560 22.33 -16.85 17.88
C VAL A 560 21.74 -15.81 16.95
N ILE A 561 20.69 -16.18 16.21
CA ILE A 561 20.00 -15.27 15.28
C ILE A 561 19.41 -14.06 16.02
N ALA A 562 18.88 -14.24 17.23
CA ALA A 562 18.42 -13.14 18.06
C ALA A 562 19.52 -12.14 18.40
N LYS A 563 20.71 -12.62 18.76
CA LYS A 563 21.88 -11.76 18.99
C LYS A 563 22.33 -11.04 17.73
N GLN A 564 22.27 -11.69 16.57
CA GLN A 564 22.61 -11.06 15.29
C GLN A 564 21.62 -9.95 14.91
N LEU A 565 20.32 -10.22 15.00
CA LEU A 565 19.26 -9.26 14.66
C LEU A 565 19.27 -8.03 15.57
N LEU A 566 19.63 -8.20 16.85
CA LEU A 566 19.75 -7.12 17.83
C LEU A 566 21.18 -6.56 17.98
N GLY A 567 22.12 -7.02 17.16
CA GLY A 567 23.48 -6.47 17.09
C GLY A 567 23.49 -5.04 16.55
N GLU A 568 24.50 -4.26 16.89
CA GLU A 568 24.63 -2.84 16.49
C GLU A 568 24.58 -2.63 14.96
N ASP A 569 25.10 -3.61 14.22
CA ASP A 569 25.12 -3.61 12.76
C ASP A 569 23.75 -3.83 12.12
N MET A 570 22.83 -4.51 12.82
CA MET A 570 21.48 -4.80 12.33
C MET A 570 20.43 -3.90 12.98
N PHE A 571 20.46 -3.73 14.30
CA PHE A 571 19.47 -2.96 15.04
C PHE A 571 19.87 -1.50 15.18
N SER A 572 19.04 -0.61 14.63
CA SER A 572 19.25 0.84 14.62
C SER A 572 18.83 1.56 15.91
N GLY A 573 18.30 0.86 16.90
CA GLY A 573 17.59 1.46 18.03
C GLY A 573 16.14 1.88 17.70
N TRP A 574 15.81 2.03 16.42
CA TRP A 574 14.43 2.20 15.93
C TRP A 574 13.82 0.89 15.41
N GLY A 575 14.66 -0.07 15.01
CA GLY A 575 14.28 -1.35 14.42
C GLY A 575 15.44 -2.06 13.74
N VAL A 576 15.21 -3.30 13.31
CA VAL A 576 16.15 -4.09 12.52
C VAL A 576 16.17 -3.55 11.08
N ARG A 577 17.38 -3.30 10.56
CA ARG A 577 17.65 -2.88 9.18
C ARG A 577 17.57 -4.07 8.23
N THR A 578 17.24 -3.79 6.98
CA THR A 578 17.20 -4.79 5.88
C THR A 578 18.55 -5.41 5.53
N LEU A 579 19.65 -4.73 5.86
CA LEU A 579 21.04 -5.15 5.58
C LEU A 579 21.96 -4.64 6.70
N SER A 580 22.94 -5.46 7.07
CA SER A 580 23.97 -5.12 8.07
C SER A 580 24.83 -3.94 7.62
N THR A 581 25.17 -3.06 8.56
CA THR A 581 26.09 -1.93 8.30
C THR A 581 27.51 -2.36 7.94
N GLU A 582 27.88 -3.62 8.14
CA GLU A 582 29.21 -4.15 7.80
C GLU A 582 29.30 -4.63 6.33
N ASP A 583 28.17 -4.79 5.64
CA ASP A 583 28.14 -5.24 4.24
C ASP A 583 28.30 -4.04 3.28
N VAL A 584 29.01 -4.23 2.17
CA VAL A 584 29.42 -3.14 1.25
C VAL A 584 28.22 -2.41 0.65
N ALA A 585 27.12 -3.12 0.36
CA ALA A 585 25.92 -2.55 -0.23
C ALA A 585 25.07 -1.73 0.76
N PHE A 586 25.46 -1.68 2.05
CA PHE A 586 24.70 -0.95 3.05
C PHE A 586 24.54 0.53 2.70
N ASN A 587 23.28 0.96 2.67
CA ASN A 587 22.89 2.34 2.52
C ASN A 587 21.69 2.61 3.45
N PRO A 588 21.80 3.50 4.45
CA PRO A 588 20.70 3.77 5.38
C PRO A 588 19.46 4.35 4.68
N ILE A 589 19.61 4.89 3.47
CA ILE A 589 18.51 5.38 2.62
C ILE A 589 18.30 4.51 1.36
N GLY A 590 18.80 3.27 1.37
CA GLY A 590 18.56 2.28 0.32
C GLY A 590 17.33 1.42 0.61
N TYR A 591 16.46 1.23 -0.39
CA TYR A 591 15.10 0.69 -0.18
C TYR A 591 15.07 -0.68 0.48
N HIS A 592 15.89 -1.63 0.02
CA HIS A 592 16.09 -2.95 0.63
C HIS A 592 17.54 -3.20 1.08
N THR A 593 18.35 -2.14 1.14
CA THR A 593 19.79 -2.20 1.40
C THR A 593 20.19 -1.41 2.66
N GLY A 594 19.24 -1.10 3.54
CA GLY A 594 19.55 -0.55 4.85
C GLY A 594 18.41 0.15 5.59
N THR A 595 17.27 0.42 4.94
CA THR A 595 16.05 0.92 5.61
C THR A 595 15.49 -0.08 6.62
N VAL A 596 14.59 0.42 7.47
CA VAL A 596 13.85 -0.32 8.48
C VAL A 596 12.37 -0.38 8.08
N TRP A 597 11.80 -1.58 8.10
CA TRP A 597 10.43 -1.86 7.65
C TRP A 597 9.55 -2.36 8.81
N PRO A 598 8.39 -1.74 9.08
CA PRO A 598 7.51 -2.17 10.16
C PRO A 598 6.97 -3.60 10.01
N HIS A 599 6.61 -4.02 8.79
CA HIS A 599 6.09 -5.38 8.57
C HIS A 599 7.15 -6.44 8.88
N ASP A 600 8.36 -6.26 8.38
CA ASP A 600 9.52 -7.12 8.62
C ASP A 600 9.77 -7.24 10.13
N ASN A 601 9.84 -6.11 10.83
CA ASN A 601 10.04 -6.08 12.29
C ASN A 601 8.89 -6.74 13.07
N SER A 602 7.65 -6.69 12.57
CA SER A 602 6.53 -7.42 13.19
C SER A 602 6.64 -8.94 13.04
N ILE A 603 7.13 -9.41 11.89
CA ILE A 603 7.40 -10.83 11.66
C ILE A 603 8.58 -11.29 12.53
N ILE A 604 9.64 -10.49 12.63
CA ILE A 604 10.79 -10.78 13.51
C ILE A 604 10.33 -10.91 14.98
N ALA A 605 9.51 -9.98 15.46
CA ALA A 605 9.00 -10.01 16.83
C ALA A 605 8.13 -11.26 17.11
N GLU A 606 7.27 -11.65 16.17
CA GLU A 606 6.49 -12.89 16.30
C GLU A 606 7.39 -14.13 16.22
N GLY A 607 8.44 -14.11 15.38
CA GLY A 607 9.45 -15.15 15.33
C GLY A 607 10.21 -15.32 16.65
N PHE A 608 10.63 -14.23 17.29
CA PHE A 608 11.19 -14.30 18.64
C PHE A 608 10.23 -14.95 19.63
N MET A 609 8.95 -14.60 19.56
CA MET A 609 7.95 -15.19 20.44
C MET A 609 7.76 -16.68 20.24
N ARG A 610 7.82 -17.16 19.00
CA ARG A 610 7.74 -18.59 18.69
C ARG A 610 8.81 -19.41 19.41
N TYR A 611 10.00 -18.84 19.64
CA TYR A 611 11.12 -19.46 20.34
C TYR A 611 11.24 -19.04 21.82
N GLY A 612 10.24 -18.35 22.38
CA GLY A 612 10.25 -17.91 23.77
C GLY A 612 11.22 -16.77 24.09
N LEU A 613 11.74 -16.08 23.08
CA LEU A 613 12.69 -14.94 23.18
C LEU A 613 11.92 -13.64 23.49
N ARG A 614 11.31 -13.61 24.67
CA ARG A 614 10.33 -12.60 25.09
C ARG A 614 10.91 -11.18 25.15
N GLU A 615 12.13 -11.03 25.66
CA GLU A 615 12.77 -9.71 25.83
C GLU A 615 13.20 -9.10 24.49
N GLU A 616 13.64 -9.94 23.57
CA GLU A 616 14.01 -9.57 22.21
C GLU A 616 12.79 -9.09 21.42
N ALA A 617 11.67 -9.82 21.49
CA ALA A 617 10.39 -9.40 20.93
C ALA A 617 9.94 -8.04 21.50
N ARG A 618 10.01 -7.88 22.83
CA ARG A 618 9.65 -6.63 23.52
C ARG A 618 10.48 -5.44 23.05
N THR A 619 11.77 -5.65 22.81
CA THR A 619 12.68 -4.61 22.33
C THR A 619 12.26 -4.06 20.97
N ILE A 620 11.94 -4.95 20.01
CA ILE A 620 11.47 -4.54 18.68
C ILE A 620 10.10 -3.85 18.75
N ILE A 621 9.14 -4.44 19.46
CA ILE A 621 7.78 -3.90 19.60
C ILE A 621 7.83 -2.47 20.17
N HIS A 622 8.60 -2.27 21.23
CA HIS A 622 8.74 -0.95 21.84
C HIS A 622 9.37 0.06 20.89
N ALA A 623 10.48 -0.30 20.21
CA ALA A 623 11.16 0.59 19.28
C ALA A 623 10.24 1.04 18.12
N MET A 624 9.46 0.11 17.56
CA MET A 624 8.50 0.41 16.49
C MET A 624 7.35 1.30 16.95
N LEU A 625 6.73 0.97 18.09
CA LEU A 625 5.67 1.81 18.63
C LEU A 625 6.19 3.21 18.98
N GLU A 626 7.39 3.34 19.55
CA GLU A 626 8.04 4.63 19.78
C GLU A 626 8.27 5.41 18.47
N ALA A 627 8.77 4.75 17.42
CA ALA A 627 9.03 5.38 16.13
C ALA A 627 7.76 6.03 15.54
N SER A 628 6.59 5.42 15.75
CA SER A 628 5.30 5.94 15.26
C SER A 628 4.95 7.34 15.81
N ARG A 629 5.51 7.75 16.98
CA ARG A 629 5.27 9.08 17.57
C ARG A 629 5.71 10.22 16.65
N PHE A 630 6.69 9.96 15.80
CA PHE A 630 7.28 10.96 14.91
C PHE A 630 6.54 11.09 13.58
N THR A 631 5.56 10.22 13.34
CA THR A 631 4.80 10.13 12.09
C THR A 631 3.29 10.18 12.33
N GLY A 632 2.86 10.91 13.37
CA GLY A 632 1.44 11.06 13.71
C GLY A 632 0.77 9.73 14.08
N TYR A 633 1.52 8.83 14.73
CA TYR A 633 1.10 7.49 15.14
C TYR A 633 0.81 6.53 13.99
N ARG A 634 1.25 6.87 12.77
CA ARG A 634 1.16 6.02 11.57
C ARG A 634 2.56 5.52 11.21
N LEU A 635 2.80 4.23 11.26
CA LEU A 635 4.05 3.67 10.74
C LEU A 635 4.06 3.78 9.20
N PRO A 636 5.10 4.40 8.58
CA PRO A 636 5.23 4.45 7.13
C PRO A 636 5.67 3.08 6.58
N GLU A 637 5.59 2.89 5.26
CA GLU A 637 6.12 1.70 4.57
C GLU A 637 7.53 1.32 5.04
N ALA A 638 8.43 2.31 5.06
CA ALA A 638 9.79 2.19 5.54
C ALA A 638 10.30 3.56 6.04
N PHE A 639 11.36 3.52 6.85
CA PHE A 639 12.15 4.71 7.20
C PHE A 639 13.64 4.38 7.16
N ALA A 640 14.48 5.41 7.10
CA ALA A 640 15.92 5.25 6.91
C ALA A 640 16.57 4.56 8.13
N GLY A 641 17.56 3.70 7.87
CA GLY A 641 18.27 2.91 8.88
C GLY A 641 19.34 3.65 9.67
N TYR A 642 19.17 4.95 9.90
CA TYR A 642 20.12 5.70 10.72
C TYR A 642 20.01 5.30 12.20
N PRO A 643 21.14 5.23 12.93
CA PRO A 643 21.14 4.85 14.34
C PRO A 643 20.51 5.91 15.24
N LYS A 644 19.70 5.47 16.22
CA LYS A 644 19.00 6.31 17.20
C LYS A 644 19.96 7.11 18.08
N GLU A 645 21.16 6.61 18.32
CA GLU A 645 22.19 7.24 19.17
C GLU A 645 22.69 8.57 18.59
N THR A 646 22.64 8.72 17.26
CA THR A 646 23.10 9.93 16.56
C THR A 646 21.97 10.74 15.94
N ASN A 647 20.72 10.27 16.04
CA ASN A 647 19.54 10.90 15.41
C ASN A 647 18.38 11.02 16.38
N ALA A 648 17.87 12.25 16.55
CA ALA A 648 16.80 12.54 17.52
C ALA A 648 15.43 11.92 17.16
N PHE A 649 15.23 11.48 15.90
CA PHE A 649 13.99 10.93 15.39
C PHE A 649 14.25 10.00 14.18
N PRO A 650 13.33 9.07 13.85
CA PRO A 650 13.39 8.29 12.62
C PRO A 650 13.34 9.20 11.39
N VAL A 651 14.27 9.01 10.45
CA VAL A 651 14.34 9.81 9.23
C VAL A 651 13.44 9.19 8.16
N ARG A 652 12.53 9.97 7.58
CA ARG A 652 11.59 9.51 6.56
C ARG A 652 12.33 9.00 5.31
N TYR A 653 11.89 7.87 4.79
CA TYR A 653 12.30 7.40 3.48
C TYR A 653 11.54 8.17 2.37
N PRO A 654 12.21 8.74 1.36
CA PRO A 654 11.60 9.74 0.46
C PRO A 654 10.34 9.28 -0.28
N THR A 655 10.32 8.04 -0.78
CA THR A 655 9.21 7.50 -1.59
C THR A 655 8.25 6.62 -0.80
N ALA A 656 8.42 6.51 0.52
CA ALA A 656 7.64 5.61 1.37
C ALA A 656 6.14 5.87 1.23
N CYS A 657 5.38 4.80 0.96
CA CYS A 657 3.93 4.81 1.04
C CYS A 657 3.48 5.13 2.47
N SER A 658 2.45 5.96 2.58
CA SER A 658 1.87 6.35 3.87
C SER A 658 0.43 6.88 3.68
N PRO A 659 -0.60 6.09 4.00
CA PRO A 659 -0.53 4.76 4.62
C PRO A 659 -0.08 3.66 3.63
N GLN A 660 0.43 2.57 4.21
CA GLN A 660 0.83 1.35 3.51
C GLN A 660 0.30 0.16 4.32
N ALA A 661 -0.26 -0.86 3.67
CA ALA A 661 -1.08 -1.86 4.33
C ALA A 661 -0.33 -2.74 5.33
N TRP A 662 0.79 -3.36 4.93
CA TRP A 662 1.55 -4.22 5.86
C TRP A 662 2.21 -3.44 6.99
N ALA A 663 2.44 -2.13 6.82
CA ALA A 663 2.96 -1.25 7.86
C ALA A 663 1.84 -0.76 8.78
N THR A 664 0.66 -0.54 8.23
CA THR A 664 -0.58 -0.21 8.96
C THR A 664 -1.02 -1.37 9.85
N ALA A 665 -0.86 -2.61 9.38
CA ALA A 665 -1.24 -3.81 10.09
C ALA A 665 -0.15 -4.34 11.05
N ALA A 666 1.12 -3.96 10.88
CA ALA A 666 2.21 -4.33 11.80
C ALA A 666 1.91 -4.06 13.28
N PRO A 667 1.31 -2.91 13.69
CA PRO A 667 0.82 -2.70 15.05
C PRO A 667 -0.13 -3.76 15.58
N PHE A 668 -1.03 -4.30 14.75
CA PHE A 668 -1.95 -5.38 15.13
C PHE A 668 -1.20 -6.66 15.46
N LEU A 669 -0.17 -6.98 14.68
CA LEU A 669 0.69 -8.12 14.97
C LEU A 669 1.53 -7.88 16.23
N PHE A 670 2.14 -6.70 16.38
CA PHE A 670 2.87 -6.35 17.60
C PHE A 670 2.00 -6.49 18.86
N MET A 671 0.71 -6.12 18.81
CA MET A 671 -0.20 -6.32 19.93
C MET A 671 -0.56 -7.78 20.16
N LYS A 672 -0.84 -8.55 19.10
CA LYS A 672 -1.08 -10.01 19.20
C LYS A 672 0.12 -10.67 19.89
N THR A 673 1.33 -10.37 19.43
CA THR A 673 2.60 -10.85 19.97
C THR A 673 2.80 -10.40 21.42
N MET A 674 2.57 -9.13 21.72
CA MET A 674 2.71 -8.55 23.05
C MET A 674 1.73 -9.16 24.06
N LEU A 675 0.48 -9.39 23.65
CA LEU A 675 -0.55 -10.00 24.51
C LEU A 675 -0.48 -11.54 24.50
N GLY A 676 0.41 -12.14 23.71
CA GLY A 676 0.48 -13.59 23.53
C GLY A 676 -0.84 -14.20 23.11
N ILE A 677 -1.60 -13.49 22.25
CA ILE A 677 -2.89 -13.97 21.75
C ILE A 677 -2.63 -15.06 20.72
N GLY A 678 -3.18 -16.25 20.97
CA GLY A 678 -3.05 -17.39 20.08
C GLY A 678 -4.17 -18.40 20.25
N VAL A 679 -4.17 -19.42 19.41
CA VAL A 679 -5.10 -20.54 19.49
C VAL A 679 -4.31 -21.80 19.83
N VAL A 680 -4.66 -22.44 20.94
CA VAL A 680 -4.06 -23.70 21.42
C VAL A 680 -5.19 -24.68 21.73
N ASP A 681 -5.14 -25.86 21.13
CA ASP A 681 -6.15 -26.92 21.30
C ASP A 681 -7.60 -26.44 21.12
N GLY A 682 -7.83 -25.56 20.13
CA GLY A 682 -9.14 -25.00 19.82
C GLY A 682 -9.65 -23.97 20.84
N LYS A 683 -8.77 -23.40 21.66
CA LYS A 683 -9.09 -22.35 22.62
C LYS A 683 -8.24 -21.11 22.38
N LEU A 684 -8.88 -19.95 22.51
CA LEU A 684 -8.18 -18.67 22.50
C LEU A 684 -7.44 -18.52 23.83
N VAL A 685 -6.13 -18.29 23.75
CA VAL A 685 -5.26 -18.09 24.91
C VAL A 685 -4.63 -16.71 24.86
N CYS A 686 -4.22 -16.23 26.03
CA CYS A 686 -3.48 -14.99 26.21
C CYS A 686 -2.31 -15.30 27.17
N ASP A 687 -1.09 -15.26 26.65
CA ASP A 687 0.16 -15.39 27.44
C ASP A 687 1.04 -14.14 27.27
N PRO A 688 0.66 -13.03 27.91
CA PRO A 688 1.20 -11.71 27.63
C PRO A 688 2.67 -11.56 28.03
N LEU A 689 3.42 -10.90 27.14
CA LEU A 689 4.79 -10.41 27.35
C LEU A 689 4.90 -9.19 28.26
N VAL A 690 3.76 -8.74 28.78
CA VAL A 690 3.58 -7.37 29.18
C VAL A 690 4.19 -7.16 30.57
N HIS A 691 5.25 -6.36 30.64
CA HIS A 691 5.80 -5.88 31.91
C HIS A 691 4.80 -4.91 32.58
N GLU A 692 4.81 -4.79 33.92
CA GLU A 692 4.00 -3.82 34.70
C GLU A 692 3.99 -2.38 34.13
N ARG A 693 5.01 -1.99 33.35
CA ARG A 693 5.18 -0.65 32.78
C ARG A 693 4.22 -0.31 31.64
N PHE A 694 3.63 -1.30 30.98
CA PHE A 694 2.61 -1.06 29.94
C PHE A 694 1.19 -0.92 30.54
N GLY A 695 1.05 -1.23 31.83
CA GLY A 695 -0.19 -1.10 32.59
C GLY A 695 -1.32 -2.00 32.11
N HIS A 696 -2.55 -1.51 32.26
CA HIS A 696 -3.76 -2.25 31.97
C HIS A 696 -4.13 -2.16 30.49
N ILE A 697 -4.38 -3.30 29.85
CA ILE A 697 -4.81 -3.40 28.45
C ILE A 697 -6.06 -4.27 28.38
N VAL A 698 -7.08 -3.80 27.66
CA VAL A 698 -8.30 -4.56 27.41
C VAL A 698 -8.65 -4.47 25.93
N LEU A 699 -8.85 -5.61 25.30
CA LEU A 699 -9.44 -5.74 23.97
C LEU A 699 -10.83 -6.33 24.14
N HIS A 700 -11.86 -5.56 23.79
CA HIS A 700 -13.24 -6.03 23.79
C HIS A 700 -13.67 -6.47 22.39
N GLY A 701 -14.37 -7.59 22.29
CA GLY A 701 -14.97 -8.03 21.03
C GLY A 701 -13.97 -8.54 19.98
N LEU A 702 -12.93 -9.25 20.40
CA LEU A 702 -12.04 -9.98 19.50
C LEU A 702 -12.79 -11.15 18.84
N HIS A 703 -12.81 -11.20 17.51
CA HIS A 703 -13.50 -12.27 16.78
C HIS A 703 -12.65 -13.55 16.73
N ALA A 704 -13.15 -14.64 17.30
CA ALA A 704 -12.56 -15.97 17.21
C ALA A 704 -13.66 -17.05 17.23
N PHE A 705 -13.48 -18.15 16.50
CA PHE A 705 -14.39 -19.31 16.48
C PHE A 705 -15.87 -18.98 16.20
N GLY A 706 -16.16 -17.90 15.45
CA GLY A 706 -17.52 -17.42 15.20
C GLY A 706 -18.19 -16.68 16.36
N SER A 707 -17.44 -16.38 17.43
CA SER A 707 -17.86 -15.67 18.65
C SER A 707 -16.96 -14.46 18.93
N HIS A 708 -17.37 -13.60 19.86
CA HIS A 708 -16.58 -12.45 20.31
C HIS A 708 -15.97 -12.76 21.68
N TYR A 709 -14.74 -12.31 21.91
CA TYR A 709 -14.00 -12.52 23.14
C TYR A 709 -13.42 -11.21 23.68
N ASP A 710 -13.43 -11.07 24.99
CA ASP A 710 -12.72 -10.03 25.71
C ASP A 710 -11.39 -10.59 26.22
N VAL A 711 -10.29 -9.90 25.89
CA VAL A 711 -8.94 -10.20 26.37
C VAL A 711 -8.51 -9.09 27.31
N ILE A 712 -8.25 -9.44 28.56
CA ILE A 712 -7.90 -8.51 29.63
C ILE A 712 -6.49 -8.82 30.12
N TRP A 713 -5.66 -7.79 30.20
CA TRP A 713 -4.39 -7.81 30.89
C TRP A 713 -4.39 -6.76 32.00
N ASP A 714 -4.26 -7.20 33.25
CA ASP A 714 -4.31 -6.32 34.44
C ASP A 714 -2.94 -5.83 34.93
N GLY A 715 -1.85 -6.20 34.25
CA GLY A 715 -0.48 -5.93 34.68
C GLY A 715 0.22 -7.13 35.32
N MET A 716 -0.51 -8.19 35.66
CA MET A 716 0.03 -9.42 36.26
C MET A 716 -0.50 -10.71 35.63
N SER A 717 -1.76 -10.75 35.18
CA SER A 717 -2.39 -11.93 34.59
C SER A 717 -3.26 -11.58 33.38
N GLY A 718 -3.26 -12.50 32.41
CA GLY A 718 -4.12 -12.44 31.22
C GLY A 718 -5.38 -13.26 31.43
N GLU A 719 -6.54 -12.69 31.13
CA GLU A 719 -7.83 -13.38 31.14
C GLU A 719 -8.45 -13.30 29.74
N VAL A 720 -9.04 -14.42 29.31
CA VAL A 720 -9.84 -14.49 28.09
C VAL A 720 -11.24 -14.95 28.48
N SER A 721 -12.25 -14.20 28.06
CA SER A 721 -13.66 -14.53 28.32
C SER A 721 -14.49 -14.30 27.06
N GLU A 722 -15.49 -15.13 26.81
CA GLU A 722 -16.43 -14.92 25.70
C GLU A 722 -17.36 -13.74 26.03
N THR A 723 -17.47 -12.78 25.10
CA THR A 723 -18.34 -11.61 25.24
C THR A 723 -19.80 -12.08 25.25
N LYS A 724 -20.57 -11.64 26.26
CA LYS A 724 -21.99 -12.02 26.43
C LYS A 724 -22.95 -11.25 25.53
#